data_AF-A0A0F8V140-F1
#
_entry.id   AF-A0A0F8V140-F1
#
_cell.length_a   1.000
_cell.length_b   1.000
_cell.length_c   1.000
_cell.angle_alpha   90.00
_cell.angle_beta   90.00
_cell.angle_gamma   90.00
#
_symmetry.space_group_name_H-M   'P 1'
#
loop_
_entity.id
_entity.type
_entity.pdbx_description
1 polymer ?
#
loop_
_entity_poly.entity_id
_entity_poly.type
_entity_poly.pdbx_seq_one_letter_code
_entity_poly.pdbx_strand_id
1 'polypeptide(L)'
;MFRASLRSVSDPLRDHVCFSCLARSFGARPQARFFYASRVSRAESGDKPEDENAGSAQIKELAVAAEQLKKHQPVAKKKPRSHKGNSGPQDPSKRHDKGADRDGDKKFTKPRKPTGKGRTGNNPKIRLSTAHIGSRDHGKLYSRLGVTEGMAITPLDVERPPVPELSFGLERVLFNPGVYHLRDPRSRVFNFDPYLGSIMPVTEFDFAALKEYITSSKDDILRNIATKEKKKYIGSSSSMTSVLSHFHYLLSAWRPINTETLSQGFSDKMRTFTRLMRAPAAMFLRYQDGVYAIDADKEFDSANILMNLGKSMEKLLTLPKEDFERYRRSSANKITPEEEQAVPEAYHYSTFGDFLMRSQLDAYDPRLPGTGMFDLKTRAVVSIRMDARNFEHGLGYQIKSQYGLFESYEREYFDMIRAAFLKYSLQVRIGRMDGIFVAFHNIERIFGFQYISLPEMDRTLHGQSDTALGDAEFRLSLALWNKILEKATAKFPKQSLRFHFETRDAKVPFMYIFAVPVTDAEIHTIQTKNKAAIDAYQQRVLNLAPHDADEAPPSQVTDETSDDLADEVADAATPDDTSATSQAGEQELFGMVLMIKTFVNGKETERPENLSAKDRWTVEYELSAMQGYQPYALYQACLKRRQKELTVRGEDDSDVAGNYYIRKLRAMSEEGREYRKEQESLDKDHGVIVLNDVKL
;
A
#
# COMPACT_ATOMS: atom_id res chain seq x y z
N MET A 1 -0.87 25.92 -41.62
CA MET A 1 -1.86 26.62 -40.76
C MET A 1 -2.26 25.64 -39.67
N PHE A 2 -2.12 25.80 -38.35
CA PHE A 2 -1.55 26.77 -37.39
C PHE A 2 -0.99 25.90 -36.24
N ARG A 3 0.33 25.84 -36.00
CA ARG A 3 1.14 26.55 -34.98
C ARG A 3 0.73 26.36 -33.50
N ALA A 4 1.64 25.69 -32.80
CA ALA A 4 1.80 25.58 -31.35
C ALA A 4 2.09 26.92 -30.65
N SER A 5 1.73 26.99 -29.37
CA SER A 5 2.09 28.06 -28.44
C SER A 5 2.47 27.48 -27.07
N LEU A 6 3.77 27.26 -26.90
CA LEU A 6 4.48 27.20 -25.62
C LEU A 6 4.74 28.64 -25.11
N ARG A 7 4.53 28.88 -23.81
CA ARG A 7 5.18 29.89 -22.92
C ARG A 7 4.48 29.83 -21.56
N SER A 8 5.12 29.93 -20.39
CA SER A 8 6.51 30.19 -20.03
C SER A 8 6.69 29.81 -18.56
N VAL A 9 7.69 28.98 -18.27
CA VAL A 9 8.30 28.84 -16.95
C VAL A 9 9.19 30.07 -16.72
N SER A 10 9.18 30.62 -15.52
CA SER A 10 10.12 31.68 -15.11
C SER A 10 11.40 31.05 -14.54
N ASP A 11 12.54 31.36 -15.17
CA ASP A 11 13.88 30.99 -14.70
C ASP A 11 14.20 31.59 -13.32
N PRO A 12 15.02 30.91 -12.49
CA PRO A 12 15.56 31.49 -11.25
C PRO A 12 16.70 32.48 -11.53
N LEU A 13 16.72 33.54 -10.73
CA LEU A 13 17.73 34.59 -10.74
C LEU A 13 19.14 34.04 -10.44
N ARG A 14 20.11 34.59 -11.17
CA ARG A 14 21.55 34.46 -10.91
C ARG A 14 21.86 34.87 -9.47
N ASP A 15 22.30 33.90 -8.68
CA ASP A 15 23.45 33.96 -7.76
C ASP A 15 23.50 32.63 -7.04
N HIS A 16 24.48 31.77 -7.40
CA HIS A 16 25.03 30.59 -6.70
C HIS A 16 25.67 29.67 -7.77
N VAL A 17 26.84 30.06 -8.29
CA VAL A 17 27.66 29.21 -9.16
C VAL A 17 28.72 28.53 -8.30
N CYS A 18 28.76 27.19 -8.38
CA CYS A 18 29.77 26.35 -7.75
C CYS A 18 31.15 26.55 -8.40
N PHE A 19 32.21 26.66 -7.58
CA PHE A 19 33.60 26.93 -8.00
C PHE A 19 34.18 25.85 -8.95
N SER A 20 33.58 24.67 -9.06
CA SER A 20 34.01 23.60 -9.96
C SER A 20 33.64 23.82 -11.43
N CYS A 21 32.70 24.72 -11.74
CA CYS A 21 32.24 25.00 -13.11
C CYS A 21 33.05 26.11 -13.82
N LEU A 22 33.89 26.86 -13.10
CA LEU A 22 34.68 27.96 -13.69
C LEU A 22 36.04 27.52 -14.27
N ALA A 23 36.48 26.28 -14.04
CA ALA A 23 37.81 25.79 -14.41
C ALA A 23 37.87 25.01 -15.75
N ARG A 24 36.83 25.07 -16.59
CA ARG A 24 36.82 24.43 -17.93
C ARG A 24 36.84 25.40 -19.11
N SER A 25 36.93 26.71 -18.88
CA SER A 25 37.01 27.73 -19.95
C SER A 25 38.43 28.16 -20.33
N PHE A 26 39.47 27.61 -19.71
CA PHE A 26 40.87 27.89 -20.07
C PHE A 26 41.61 26.56 -20.21
N GLY A 27 41.85 26.14 -21.46
CA GLY A 27 42.32 24.81 -21.82
C GLY A 27 43.66 24.40 -21.19
N ALA A 28 43.59 23.64 -20.10
CA ALA A 28 44.71 22.90 -19.53
C ALA A 28 44.35 21.41 -19.41
N ARG A 29 45.25 20.52 -19.86
CA ARG A 29 45.09 19.06 -19.83
C ARG A 29 45.21 18.53 -18.39
N PRO A 30 44.34 17.60 -17.92
CA PRO A 30 44.54 16.98 -16.62
C PRO A 30 45.43 15.74 -16.74
N GLN A 31 46.58 15.78 -16.06
CA GLN A 31 47.36 14.59 -15.70
C GLN A 31 46.57 13.73 -14.70
N ALA A 32 46.56 12.42 -14.94
CA ALA A 32 45.96 11.44 -14.07
C ALA A 32 46.65 11.42 -12.69
N ARG A 33 45.88 11.64 -11.62
CA ARG A 33 46.29 11.30 -10.26
C ARG A 33 45.68 9.95 -9.91
N PHE A 34 46.55 8.95 -9.76
CA PHE A 34 46.25 7.66 -9.16
C PHE A 34 45.86 7.87 -7.69
N PHE A 35 44.68 7.38 -7.31
CA PHE A 35 44.33 7.24 -5.90
C PHE A 35 44.93 5.94 -5.37
N TYR A 36 45.81 6.08 -4.37
CA TYR A 36 46.32 4.98 -3.56
C TYR A 36 45.16 4.31 -2.82
N ALA A 37 45.01 2.99 -3.00
CA ALA A 37 44.20 2.16 -2.13
C ALA A 37 44.93 1.99 -0.79
N SER A 38 44.30 2.43 0.29
CA SER A 38 44.72 2.17 1.66
C SER A 38 44.57 0.68 1.99
N ARG A 39 45.71 0.01 2.20
CA ARG A 39 45.77 -1.33 2.79
C ARG A 39 45.39 -1.24 4.27
N VAL A 40 44.42 -2.07 4.68
CA VAL A 40 44.14 -2.36 6.08
C VAL A 40 45.30 -3.19 6.64
N SER A 41 45.95 -2.64 7.65
CA SER A 41 46.98 -3.27 8.47
C SER A 41 46.36 -4.37 9.33
N ARG A 42 46.80 -5.62 9.13
CA ARG A 42 46.52 -6.75 10.00
C ARG A 42 47.75 -6.97 10.89
N ALA A 43 47.55 -6.91 12.21
CA ALA A 43 48.57 -7.13 13.21
C ALA A 43 49.04 -8.60 13.22
N GLU A 44 50.34 -8.81 13.36
CA GLU A 44 50.98 -10.10 13.61
C GLU A 44 51.29 -10.27 15.09
N SER A 45 50.90 -11.42 15.64
CA SER A 45 51.59 -12.26 16.65
C SER A 45 50.63 -13.43 16.92
N GLY A 46 51.00 -14.70 17.02
CA GLY A 46 52.23 -15.46 16.95
C GLY A 46 51.82 -16.91 17.31
N ASP A 47 52.55 -17.89 16.80
CA ASP A 47 52.54 -19.34 17.12
C ASP A 47 51.83 -20.31 16.17
N LYS A 48 52.71 -21.11 15.53
CA LYS A 48 52.58 -22.41 14.83
C LYS A 48 53.21 -23.47 15.76
N PRO A 49 52.97 -24.80 15.63
CA PRO A 49 53.11 -25.65 14.41
C PRO A 49 51.94 -26.66 14.27
N GLU A 50 51.80 -27.59 13.32
CA GLU A 50 52.42 -28.07 12.07
C GLU A 50 51.36 -29.04 11.48
N ASP A 51 51.14 -29.06 10.17
CA ASP A 51 51.12 -30.30 9.37
C ASP A 51 50.82 -30.04 7.89
N GLU A 52 51.45 -30.85 7.06
CA GLU A 52 51.73 -30.64 5.64
C GLU A 52 50.71 -31.26 4.65
N ASN A 53 50.82 -30.79 3.41
CA ASN A 53 50.71 -31.53 2.13
C ASN A 53 49.34 -31.91 1.54
N ALA A 54 48.96 -31.15 0.50
CA ALA A 54 48.71 -31.55 -0.90
C ALA A 54 47.86 -30.45 -1.56
N GLY A 55 48.03 -29.98 -2.79
CA GLY A 55 48.89 -30.31 -3.92
C GLY A 55 48.40 -29.40 -5.05
N SER A 56 49.25 -28.47 -5.47
CA SER A 56 49.01 -27.48 -6.51
C SER A 56 49.16 -28.08 -7.92
N ALA A 57 48.14 -27.95 -8.76
CA ALA A 57 48.28 -28.00 -10.21
C ALA A 57 47.12 -27.23 -10.89
N GLN A 58 47.42 -26.61 -12.03
CA GLN A 58 46.49 -26.02 -13.01
C GLN A 58 45.96 -24.59 -12.77
N ILE A 59 46.87 -23.60 -12.75
CA ILE A 59 46.63 -22.30 -13.42
C ILE A 59 47.95 -21.84 -14.07
N LYS A 60 48.24 -22.35 -15.27
CA LYS A 60 49.28 -21.85 -16.19
C LYS A 60 48.90 -22.22 -17.62
N GLU A 61 47.93 -21.50 -18.17
CA GLU A 61 47.72 -21.33 -19.62
C GLU A 61 46.69 -20.21 -19.81
N LEU A 62 46.79 -19.43 -20.90
CA LEU A 62 46.03 -18.20 -21.23
C LEU A 62 46.68 -16.84 -20.92
N ALA A 63 48.01 -16.72 -21.00
CA ALA A 63 48.68 -15.41 -21.03
C ALA A 63 49.81 -15.29 -22.08
N VAL A 64 49.68 -15.95 -23.24
CA VAL A 64 50.61 -15.77 -24.38
C VAL A 64 49.84 -15.85 -25.71
N ALA A 65 49.21 -14.74 -26.11
CA ALA A 65 48.70 -14.55 -27.48
C ALA A 65 48.45 -13.06 -27.80
N ALA A 66 49.37 -12.19 -27.41
CA ALA A 66 49.28 -10.75 -27.70
C ALA A 66 50.67 -10.13 -27.91
N GLU A 67 51.49 -10.71 -28.79
CA GLU A 67 52.74 -10.09 -29.21
C GLU A 67 53.21 -10.54 -30.59
N GLN A 68 52.45 -10.19 -31.64
CA GLN A 68 53.01 -10.04 -32.99
C GLN A 68 52.47 -8.74 -33.60
N LEU A 69 53.23 -7.67 -33.38
CA LEU A 69 53.01 -6.34 -33.93
C LEU A 69 53.71 -6.18 -35.28
N LYS A 70 52.96 -5.60 -36.23
CA LYS A 70 53.35 -4.52 -37.17
C LYS A 70 54.51 -4.77 -38.16
N LYS A 71 54.19 -4.65 -39.45
CA LYS A 71 54.98 -3.83 -40.40
C LYS A 71 54.13 -3.34 -41.60
N HIS A 72 54.31 -2.04 -41.89
CA HIS A 72 54.14 -1.31 -43.17
C HIS A 72 52.95 -0.35 -43.38
N GLN A 73 53.34 0.90 -43.68
CA GLN A 73 52.66 2.04 -44.31
C GLN A 73 53.65 2.60 -45.39
N PRO A 74 53.41 3.72 -46.11
CA PRO A 74 52.35 4.04 -47.09
C PRO A 74 52.90 4.73 -48.39
N VAL A 75 52.15 4.90 -49.49
CA VAL A 75 52.37 5.98 -50.52
C VAL A 75 51.05 6.37 -51.24
N ALA A 76 50.95 7.64 -51.65
CA ALA A 76 49.80 8.37 -52.18
C ALA A 76 49.78 8.59 -53.72
N LYS A 77 48.61 9.11 -54.20
CA LYS A 77 48.33 10.09 -55.29
C LYS A 77 47.71 9.64 -56.65
N LYS A 78 46.64 10.40 -56.98
CA LYS A 78 46.17 11.00 -58.28
C LYS A 78 44.94 10.40 -59.04
N LYS A 79 43.97 11.31 -59.23
CA LYS A 79 42.78 11.41 -60.12
C LYS A 79 43.16 11.44 -61.64
N PRO A 80 42.26 11.33 -62.68
CA PRO A 80 41.04 12.18 -62.82
C PRO A 80 39.83 11.78 -63.75
N ARG A 81 38.79 12.66 -63.72
CA ARG A 81 37.78 13.08 -64.76
C ARG A 81 36.59 12.14 -65.09
N SER A 82 35.36 12.60 -65.41
CA SER A 82 34.78 13.95 -65.64
C SER A 82 33.23 13.96 -65.77
N HIS A 83 32.61 15.09 -65.38
CA HIS A 83 31.45 15.82 -65.98
C HIS A 83 30.02 15.24 -65.87
N LYS A 84 28.92 16.01 -65.76
CA LYS A 84 28.50 17.45 -65.70
C LYS A 84 26.99 17.39 -65.31
N GLY A 85 26.26 18.36 -64.77
CA GLY A 85 26.41 19.78 -64.42
C GLY A 85 25.20 20.20 -63.55
N ASN A 86 25.39 21.13 -62.60
CA ASN A 86 24.96 22.55 -62.62
C ASN A 86 23.44 22.77 -62.46
N SER A 87 22.88 23.71 -61.70
CA SER A 87 23.28 24.79 -60.76
C SER A 87 21.95 25.52 -60.47
N GLY A 88 21.53 25.85 -59.24
CA GLY A 88 21.85 27.09 -58.49
C GLY A 88 21.53 28.41 -59.23
N PRO A 89 21.33 29.58 -58.57
CA PRO A 89 21.04 29.86 -57.15
C PRO A 89 20.11 31.10 -56.84
N GLN A 90 19.75 31.25 -55.55
CA GLN A 90 19.61 32.46 -54.68
C GLN A 90 18.89 33.77 -55.11
N ASP A 91 17.91 34.20 -54.26
CA ASP A 91 17.55 35.52 -53.62
C ASP A 91 18.02 36.88 -54.25
N PRO A 92 17.48 38.11 -53.97
CA PRO A 92 16.48 38.56 -52.98
C PRO A 92 15.53 39.75 -53.37
N SER A 93 14.71 40.21 -52.40
CA SER A 93 14.34 41.62 -52.13
C SER A 93 13.04 42.30 -52.65
N LYS A 94 12.36 42.96 -51.69
CA LYS A 94 11.72 44.30 -51.66
C LYS A 94 10.56 44.73 -52.61
N ARG A 95 9.45 45.10 -51.93
CA ARG A 95 8.66 46.38 -51.98
C ARG A 95 7.56 46.63 -53.05
N HIS A 96 6.58 47.43 -52.57
CA HIS A 96 5.53 48.26 -53.21
C HIS A 96 4.17 47.60 -53.52
N ASP A 97 3.08 48.01 -52.82
CA ASP A 97 2.13 49.15 -53.01
C ASP A 97 0.83 48.57 -53.63
N LYS A 98 -0.43 48.98 -53.38
CA LYS A 98 -1.04 50.14 -52.70
C LYS A 98 -2.57 49.92 -52.59
N GLY A 99 -3.18 50.58 -51.59
CA GLY A 99 -4.54 51.18 -51.62
C GLY A 99 -5.71 50.33 -51.10
N ALA A 100 -6.73 50.86 -50.42
CA ALA A 100 -7.00 52.18 -49.83
C ALA A 100 -8.30 52.09 -48.98
N ASP A 101 -8.46 53.03 -48.03
CA ASP A 101 -9.69 53.57 -47.39
C ASP A 101 -10.55 52.66 -46.46
N ARG A 102 -11.09 53.10 -45.31
CA ARG A 102 -11.20 54.42 -44.64
C ARG A 102 -11.65 54.29 -43.17
N ASP A 103 -11.29 55.33 -42.40
CA ASP A 103 -11.93 55.96 -41.23
C ASP A 103 -12.00 55.32 -39.82
N GLY A 104 -11.66 56.12 -38.79
CA GLY A 104 -12.29 55.97 -37.46
C GLY A 104 -11.55 56.29 -36.15
N ASP A 105 -10.60 57.23 -36.09
CA ASP A 105 -10.33 58.17 -34.96
C ASP A 105 -10.54 57.75 -33.46
N LYS A 106 -9.45 57.66 -32.65
CA LYS A 106 -9.17 58.48 -31.42
C LYS A 106 -8.15 57.89 -30.41
N LYS A 107 -7.09 58.71 -30.21
CA LYS A 107 -6.32 59.07 -28.97
C LYS A 107 -5.47 58.03 -28.20
N PHE A 108 -4.16 58.22 -28.33
CA PHE A 108 -3.07 57.80 -27.43
C PHE A 108 -2.88 58.76 -26.25
N THR A 109 -2.70 58.23 -25.04
CA THR A 109 -1.73 58.73 -24.03
C THR A 109 -1.25 57.58 -23.13
N LYS A 110 0.07 57.39 -23.04
CA LYS A 110 0.75 56.46 -22.12
C LYS A 110 0.91 57.10 -20.74
N PRO A 111 0.80 56.34 -19.63
CA PRO A 111 1.40 56.74 -18.38
C PRO A 111 2.64 55.92 -17.99
N ARG A 112 3.52 56.63 -17.28
CA ARG A 112 4.82 56.25 -16.72
C ARG A 112 4.70 55.18 -15.61
N LYS A 113 5.80 54.44 -15.42
CA LYS A 113 6.08 53.60 -14.24
C LYS A 113 6.02 54.42 -12.94
N PRO A 114 5.55 53.81 -11.83
CA PRO A 114 6.05 54.14 -10.51
C PRO A 114 6.64 52.94 -9.78
N THR A 115 7.57 53.32 -8.91
CA THR A 115 8.38 52.57 -7.96
C THR A 115 7.56 51.93 -6.82
N GLY A 116 8.16 50.93 -6.20
CA GLY A 116 7.50 50.00 -5.28
C GLY A 116 7.00 50.57 -3.94
N LYS A 117 5.98 49.88 -3.43
CA LYS A 117 5.63 49.76 -2.02
C LYS A 117 5.20 48.32 -1.78
N GLY A 118 5.78 47.69 -0.75
CA GLY A 118 5.54 46.31 -0.37
C GLY A 118 4.06 46.05 -0.09
N ARG A 119 3.52 45.01 -0.71
CA ARG A 119 2.24 44.41 -0.34
C ARG A 119 2.54 43.27 0.63
N THR A 120 2.21 43.50 1.89
CA THR A 120 1.99 42.45 2.88
C THR A 120 0.91 41.50 2.33
N GLY A 121 1.34 40.29 1.97
CA GLY A 121 0.42 39.22 1.58
C GLY A 121 -0.40 38.78 2.79
N ASN A 122 -1.71 39.00 2.73
CA ASN A 122 -2.67 38.44 3.67
C ASN A 122 -2.67 36.90 3.52
N ASN A 123 -2.05 36.22 4.47
CA ASN A 123 -2.27 34.80 4.75
C ASN A 123 -3.70 34.61 5.30
N PRO A 124 -4.53 33.70 4.77
CA PRO A 124 -5.63 33.17 5.56
C PRO A 124 -5.03 32.25 6.63
N LYS A 125 -4.81 32.79 7.84
CA LYS A 125 -4.66 31.96 9.03
C LYS A 125 -6.00 31.22 9.19
N ILE A 126 -6.02 29.90 9.04
CA ILE A 126 -7.09 29.09 9.61
C ILE A 126 -6.93 29.18 11.12
N ARG A 127 -7.45 30.26 11.70
CA ARG A 127 -7.95 30.23 13.06
C ARG A 127 -9.30 29.56 12.91
N LEU A 128 -9.51 28.36 13.50
CA LEU A 128 -10.85 28.10 14.01
C LEU A 128 -11.20 29.35 14.82
N SER A 129 -12.22 30.10 14.39
CA SER A 129 -12.65 31.26 15.14
C SER A 129 -12.85 30.78 16.57
N THR A 130 -12.22 31.46 17.53
CA THR A 130 -12.27 31.09 18.94
C THR A 130 -13.71 31.00 19.46
N ALA A 131 -14.66 31.57 18.72
CA ALA A 131 -16.10 31.57 18.95
C ALA A 131 -16.83 30.22 18.72
N HIS A 132 -16.17 29.19 18.15
CA HIS A 132 -16.83 27.90 17.84
C HIS A 132 -16.12 26.69 18.47
N ILE A 133 -15.19 26.95 19.40
CA ILE A 133 -14.50 25.92 20.18
C ILE A 133 -15.15 25.89 21.57
N GLY A 134 -15.65 24.72 21.96
CA GLY A 134 -16.18 24.47 23.29
C GLY A 134 -15.10 24.14 24.29
N SER A 135 -15.17 22.94 24.87
CA SER A 135 -14.14 22.44 25.77
C SER A 135 -12.85 22.13 25.02
N ARG A 136 -11.71 22.48 25.62
CA ARG A 136 -10.39 22.03 25.17
C ARG A 136 -9.79 21.09 26.21
N ASP A 137 -9.29 19.96 25.74
CA ASP A 137 -8.48 19.05 26.53
C ASP A 137 -7.05 19.06 26.01
N HIS A 138 -6.10 19.30 26.90
CA HIS A 138 -4.69 19.40 26.56
C HIS A 138 -3.90 18.42 27.42
N GLY A 139 -2.88 17.80 26.83
CA GLY A 139 -2.01 16.91 27.58
C GLY A 139 -0.71 16.62 26.86
N LYS A 140 0.15 15.85 27.51
CA LYS A 140 1.40 15.35 26.94
C LYS A 140 1.40 13.83 26.99
N LEU A 141 1.88 13.22 25.91
CA LEU A 141 2.13 11.78 25.80
C LEU A 141 3.62 11.57 25.56
N TYR A 142 4.15 10.44 26.06
CA TYR A 142 5.57 10.13 26.00
C TYR A 142 5.77 8.76 25.36
N SER A 143 6.74 8.66 24.46
CA SER A 143 7.10 7.40 23.77
C SER A 143 7.86 6.39 24.62
N ARG A 144 8.48 6.80 25.74
CA ARG A 144 9.34 5.92 26.54
C ARG A 144 8.54 5.14 27.59
N LEU A 145 8.73 3.82 27.60
CA LEU A 145 8.26 2.93 28.67
C LEU A 145 8.80 3.40 30.01
N GLY A 146 7.90 3.59 30.99
CA GLY A 146 8.24 3.92 32.38
C GLY A 146 8.00 5.36 32.84
N VAL A 147 7.60 6.29 31.95
CA VAL A 147 7.23 7.67 32.35
C VAL A 147 5.71 7.86 32.43
N THR A 148 4.95 6.91 31.91
CA THR A 148 3.48 6.82 32.02
C THR A 148 3.11 5.36 32.25
N GLU A 149 2.50 5.05 33.40
CA GLU A 149 1.77 3.80 33.60
C GLU A 149 0.77 3.63 32.44
N GLY A 150 0.70 2.45 31.83
CA GLY A 150 -0.30 2.11 30.81
C GLY A 150 0.07 2.32 29.33
N MET A 151 1.32 2.66 28.97
CA MET A 151 1.77 2.80 27.56
C MET A 151 2.63 1.62 27.02
N ALA A 152 2.57 0.47 27.67
CA ALA A 152 3.17 -0.77 27.16
C ALA A 152 2.12 -1.57 26.39
N ILE A 153 2.51 -2.16 25.26
CA ILE A 153 1.72 -3.23 24.65
C ILE A 153 2.09 -4.51 25.41
N THR A 154 1.11 -5.11 26.08
CA THR A 154 1.33 -6.30 26.90
C THR A 154 0.66 -7.51 26.23
N PRO A 155 1.43 -8.54 25.81
CA PRO A 155 0.84 -9.76 25.30
C PRO A 155 0.06 -10.49 26.39
N LEU A 156 -1.03 -11.15 26.00
CA LEU A 156 -1.72 -12.09 26.86
C LEU A 156 -1.30 -13.51 26.49
N ASP A 157 -1.02 -14.31 27.52
CA ASP A 157 -0.72 -15.73 27.36
C ASP A 157 -2.05 -16.50 27.35
N VAL A 158 -2.57 -16.68 26.13
CA VAL A 158 -3.81 -17.43 25.88
C VAL A 158 -3.41 -18.67 25.09
N GLU A 159 -3.86 -19.83 25.55
CA GLU A 159 -3.64 -21.09 24.86
C GLU A 159 -4.14 -21.00 23.41
N ARG A 160 -3.33 -21.49 22.48
CA ARG A 160 -3.59 -21.38 21.06
C ARG A 160 -3.24 -22.68 20.34
N PRO A 161 -3.93 -22.99 19.23
CA PRO A 161 -3.53 -24.09 18.39
C PRO A 161 -2.19 -23.81 17.66
N PRO A 162 -1.57 -24.85 17.08
CA PRO A 162 -0.41 -24.69 16.22
C PRO A 162 -0.69 -23.72 15.06
N VAL A 163 0.30 -22.90 14.74
CA VAL A 163 0.30 -22.03 13.55
C VAL A 163 1.00 -22.79 12.44
N PRO A 164 0.47 -22.80 11.20
CA PRO A 164 1.08 -23.55 10.12
C PRO A 164 2.44 -22.97 9.71
N GLU A 165 3.27 -23.81 9.12
CA GLU A 165 4.51 -23.42 8.46
C GLU A 165 4.28 -23.27 6.95
N LEU A 166 5.27 -22.74 6.22
CA LEU A 166 5.21 -22.69 4.76
C LEU A 166 5.42 -24.09 4.15
N SER A 167 4.70 -24.37 3.08
CA SER A 167 4.85 -25.58 2.27
C SER A 167 5.73 -25.35 1.03
N PHE A 168 6.02 -26.40 0.26
CA PHE A 168 6.72 -26.34 -1.04
C PHE A 168 8.15 -25.78 -1.00
N GLY A 169 8.83 -25.83 0.15
CA GLY A 169 10.19 -25.31 0.30
C GLY A 169 10.26 -23.77 0.30
N LEU A 170 9.12 -23.10 0.50
CA LEU A 170 9.00 -21.64 0.48
C LEU A 170 9.66 -20.96 1.68
N GLU A 171 9.97 -21.69 2.75
CA GLU A 171 10.68 -21.17 3.93
C GLU A 171 12.04 -20.56 3.59
N ARG A 172 12.68 -20.95 2.48
CA ARG A 172 13.93 -20.32 2.01
C ARG A 172 13.78 -18.83 1.68
N VAL A 173 12.57 -18.39 1.31
CA VAL A 173 12.28 -16.99 0.97
C VAL A 173 12.44 -16.08 2.20
N LEU A 174 12.29 -16.64 3.40
CA LEU A 174 12.36 -15.90 4.66
C LEU A 174 13.77 -15.38 4.99
N PHE A 175 14.83 -16.05 4.49
CA PHE A 175 16.20 -15.86 5.01
C PHE A 175 17.18 -15.14 4.08
N ASN A 176 16.80 -14.78 2.84
CA ASN A 176 17.60 -13.82 2.06
C ASN A 176 16.74 -12.68 1.50
N PRO A 177 17.18 -11.42 1.64
CA PRO A 177 16.45 -10.28 1.10
C PRO A 177 16.31 -10.34 -0.42
N GLY A 178 15.19 -9.81 -0.89
CA GLY A 178 14.92 -9.65 -2.32
C GLY A 178 13.90 -10.67 -2.85
N VAL A 179 13.78 -10.68 -4.16
CA VAL A 179 12.74 -11.43 -4.86
C VAL A 179 13.26 -12.80 -5.24
N TYR A 180 12.43 -13.81 -4.98
CA TYR A 180 12.61 -15.17 -5.46
C TYR A 180 11.65 -15.41 -6.60
N HIS A 181 12.17 -15.52 -7.82
CA HIS A 181 11.36 -15.96 -8.93
C HIS A 181 10.87 -17.40 -8.69
N LEU A 182 9.60 -17.69 -8.99
CA LEU A 182 9.15 -19.08 -9.03
C LEU A 182 9.94 -19.88 -10.08
N ARG A 183 10.17 -19.25 -11.23
CA ARG A 183 10.98 -19.78 -12.33
C ARG A 183 11.91 -18.70 -12.86
N ASP A 184 13.19 -19.01 -12.99
CA ASP A 184 14.17 -18.08 -13.56
C ASP A 184 13.87 -17.84 -15.06
N PRO A 185 13.61 -16.60 -15.50
CA PRO A 185 13.24 -16.31 -16.88
C PRO A 185 14.36 -16.60 -17.90
N ARG A 186 15.63 -16.62 -17.47
CA ARG A 186 16.78 -16.84 -18.35
C ARG A 186 17.06 -18.33 -18.59
N SER A 187 17.22 -19.10 -17.51
CA SER A 187 17.50 -20.54 -17.60
C SER A 187 16.25 -21.39 -17.76
N ARG A 188 15.08 -20.83 -17.42
CA ARG A 188 13.79 -21.53 -17.37
C ARG A 188 13.74 -22.65 -16.33
N VAL A 189 14.65 -22.65 -15.35
CA VAL A 189 14.65 -23.59 -14.22
C VAL A 189 13.71 -23.07 -13.13
N PHE A 190 12.89 -23.94 -12.58
CA PHE A 190 12.02 -23.64 -11.44
C PHE A 190 12.81 -23.64 -10.12
N ASN A 191 12.68 -22.58 -9.32
CA ASN A 191 13.32 -22.51 -7.99
C ASN A 191 12.50 -23.26 -6.92
N PHE A 192 11.21 -23.45 -7.16
CA PHE A 192 10.26 -24.14 -6.27
C PHE A 192 9.41 -25.13 -7.07
N ASP A 193 8.53 -25.86 -6.40
CA ASP A 193 7.62 -26.80 -7.05
C ASP A 193 6.83 -26.13 -8.20
N PRO A 194 6.91 -26.64 -9.45
CA PRO A 194 6.14 -26.12 -10.57
C PRO A 194 4.62 -26.08 -10.35
N TYR A 195 4.09 -26.87 -9.40
CA TYR A 195 2.69 -26.83 -8.99
C TYR A 195 2.23 -25.43 -8.58
N LEU A 196 3.07 -24.66 -7.88
CA LEU A 196 2.78 -23.27 -7.49
C LEU A 196 2.58 -22.34 -8.69
N GLY A 197 3.01 -22.74 -9.90
CA GLY A 197 2.95 -21.93 -11.10
C GLY A 197 1.55 -21.74 -11.66
N SER A 198 0.58 -22.54 -11.24
CA SER A 198 -0.83 -22.42 -11.61
C SER A 198 -1.68 -22.24 -10.36
N ILE A 199 -2.46 -21.18 -10.32
CA ILE A 199 -3.42 -20.93 -9.25
C ILE A 199 -4.70 -21.71 -9.59
N MET A 200 -5.30 -22.37 -8.59
CA MET A 200 -6.58 -23.06 -8.78
C MET A 200 -7.63 -22.02 -9.21
N PRO A 201 -8.33 -22.23 -10.34
CA PRO A 201 -9.35 -21.29 -10.78
C PRO A 201 -10.45 -21.12 -9.73
N VAL A 202 -10.98 -19.92 -9.62
CA VAL A 202 -12.06 -19.61 -8.66
C VAL A 202 -13.35 -20.39 -8.92
N THR A 203 -13.57 -20.82 -10.16
CA THR A 203 -14.69 -21.70 -10.54
C THR A 203 -14.52 -23.14 -10.05
N GLU A 204 -13.28 -23.54 -9.74
CA GLU A 204 -12.95 -24.89 -9.26
C GLU A 204 -12.69 -24.94 -7.76
N PHE A 205 -12.24 -23.85 -7.15
CA PHE A 205 -12.05 -23.78 -5.70
C PHE A 205 -13.40 -23.74 -4.97
N ASP A 206 -13.53 -24.53 -3.91
CA ASP A 206 -14.73 -24.55 -3.08
C ASP A 206 -14.68 -23.49 -1.97
N PHE A 207 -15.12 -22.28 -2.32
CA PHE A 207 -15.36 -21.21 -1.37
C PHE A 207 -16.66 -21.39 -0.55
N ALA A 208 -17.28 -22.56 -0.50
CA ALA A 208 -18.24 -22.84 0.57
C ALA A 208 -17.57 -23.52 1.77
N ALA A 209 -16.42 -24.17 1.56
CA ALA A 209 -15.76 -24.97 2.59
C ALA A 209 -14.88 -24.17 3.57
N LEU A 210 -14.36 -23.00 3.19
CA LEU A 210 -13.55 -22.16 4.12
C LEU A 210 -14.41 -21.53 5.21
N LYS A 211 -13.78 -21.33 6.37
CA LYS A 211 -14.39 -20.66 7.52
C LYS A 211 -14.82 -19.24 7.23
N GLU A 212 -15.87 -18.87 7.93
CA GLU A 212 -16.34 -17.50 7.98
C GLU A 212 -15.35 -16.60 8.72
N TYR A 213 -15.25 -15.36 8.24
CA TYR A 213 -14.44 -14.36 8.90
C TYR A 213 -15.19 -13.76 10.10
N ILE A 214 -14.63 -13.90 11.30
CA ILE A 214 -15.26 -13.42 12.54
C ILE A 214 -14.85 -11.96 12.81
N THR A 215 -15.81 -11.04 12.80
CA THR A 215 -15.61 -9.63 13.20
C THR A 215 -15.41 -9.49 14.70
N SER A 216 -14.85 -8.37 15.16
CA SER A 216 -14.58 -8.16 16.59
C SER A 216 -15.87 -8.22 17.43
N SER A 217 -16.99 -7.74 16.89
CA SER A 217 -18.31 -7.79 17.53
C SER A 217 -18.94 -9.17 17.61
N LYS A 218 -18.53 -10.12 16.77
CA LYS A 218 -19.03 -11.50 16.75
C LYS A 218 -18.10 -12.48 17.47
N ASP A 219 -16.99 -12.00 18.01
CA ASP A 219 -16.01 -12.84 18.71
C ASP A 219 -16.28 -12.86 20.22
N ASP A 220 -17.01 -13.88 20.66
CA ASP A 220 -17.33 -14.11 22.06
C ASP A 220 -16.09 -14.40 22.91
N ILE A 221 -15.08 -15.08 22.36
CA ILE A 221 -13.83 -15.38 23.06
C ILE A 221 -13.10 -14.07 23.35
N LEU A 222 -12.96 -13.20 22.34
CA LEU A 222 -12.35 -11.88 22.50
C LEU A 222 -13.11 -11.02 23.51
N ARG A 223 -14.46 -11.02 23.49
CA ARG A 223 -15.29 -10.30 24.46
C ARG A 223 -15.09 -10.86 25.88
N ASN A 224 -15.05 -12.18 26.05
CA ASN A 224 -14.81 -12.82 27.34
C ASN A 224 -13.42 -12.49 27.92
N ILE A 225 -12.38 -12.50 27.08
CA ILE A 225 -11.04 -12.07 27.48
C ILE A 225 -11.06 -10.60 27.89
N ALA A 226 -11.74 -9.73 27.14
CA ALA A 226 -11.84 -8.31 27.48
C ALA A 226 -12.49 -8.09 28.84
N THR A 227 -13.59 -8.79 29.13
CA THR A 227 -14.28 -8.73 30.43
C THR A 227 -13.35 -9.19 31.56
N LYS A 228 -12.63 -10.30 31.37
CA LYS A 228 -11.66 -10.83 32.35
C LYS A 228 -10.52 -9.84 32.61
N GLU A 229 -9.98 -9.24 31.56
CA GLU A 229 -8.86 -8.28 31.60
C GLU A 229 -9.32 -6.84 31.87
N LYS A 230 -10.62 -6.62 32.10
CA LYS A 230 -11.27 -5.33 32.35
C LYS A 230 -10.95 -4.29 31.27
N LYS A 231 -10.96 -4.72 30.01
CA LYS A 231 -10.76 -3.89 28.83
C LYS A 231 -12.10 -3.46 28.25
N LYS A 232 -12.16 -2.21 27.79
CA LYS A 232 -13.39 -1.59 27.33
C LYS A 232 -13.55 -1.65 25.82
N TYR A 233 -12.44 -1.68 25.08
CA TYR A 233 -12.43 -1.65 23.61
C TYR A 233 -11.78 -2.91 23.06
N ILE A 234 -12.51 -3.63 22.21
CA ILE A 234 -11.96 -4.78 21.46
C ILE A 234 -11.82 -4.46 19.99
N GLY A 235 -10.77 -4.96 19.34
CA GLY A 235 -10.57 -4.76 17.92
C GLY A 235 -9.64 -5.81 17.32
N SER A 236 -9.74 -6.00 16.00
CA SER A 236 -8.85 -6.87 15.25
C SER A 236 -7.84 -6.05 14.44
N SER A 237 -6.74 -6.70 14.04
CA SER A 237 -5.71 -6.06 13.19
C SER A 237 -6.32 -5.40 11.94
N SER A 238 -7.24 -6.07 11.24
CA SER A 238 -7.93 -5.53 10.07
C SER A 238 -8.85 -4.34 10.39
N SER A 239 -9.61 -4.37 11.49
CA SER A 239 -10.57 -3.31 11.80
C SER A 239 -9.93 -2.02 12.32
N MET A 240 -8.72 -2.11 12.91
CA MET A 240 -8.04 -0.97 13.52
C MET A 240 -7.13 -0.19 12.56
N THR A 241 -6.58 -0.85 11.53
CA THR A 241 -5.50 -0.28 10.69
C THR A 241 -5.88 0.97 9.89
N SER A 242 -7.14 1.11 9.47
CA SER A 242 -7.60 2.27 8.71
C SER A 242 -7.56 3.56 9.55
N VAL A 243 -8.04 3.49 10.79
CA VAL A 243 -8.02 4.61 11.75
C VAL A 243 -6.59 4.92 12.19
N LEU A 244 -5.81 3.88 12.50
CA LEU A 244 -4.39 4.03 12.85
C LEU A 244 -3.55 4.69 11.74
N SER A 245 -3.90 4.47 10.47
CA SER A 245 -3.25 5.17 9.35
C SER A 245 -3.42 6.69 9.42
N HIS A 246 -4.56 7.19 9.89
CA HIS A 246 -4.76 8.63 10.08
C HIS A 246 -3.92 9.19 11.22
N PHE A 247 -3.70 8.43 12.30
CA PHE A 247 -2.77 8.83 13.35
C PHE A 247 -1.33 8.88 12.84
N HIS A 248 -0.91 7.92 12.00
CA HIS A 248 0.38 8.00 11.30
C HIS A 248 0.48 9.29 10.47
N TYR A 249 -0.54 9.64 9.66
CA TYR A 249 -0.51 10.88 8.87
C TYR A 249 -0.36 12.14 9.74
N LEU A 250 -0.98 12.14 10.93
CA LEU A 250 -0.91 13.26 11.86
C LEU A 250 0.47 13.34 12.54
N LEU A 251 0.92 12.24 13.16
CA LEU A 251 2.15 12.16 13.95
C LEU A 251 3.42 12.30 13.09
N SER A 252 3.38 11.78 11.86
CA SER A 252 4.47 11.88 10.89
C SER A 252 4.46 13.17 10.08
N ALA A 253 3.49 14.06 10.33
CA ALA A 253 3.24 15.26 9.53
C ALA A 253 3.25 14.96 8.02
N TRP A 254 2.44 13.99 7.59
CA TRP A 254 2.36 13.50 6.21
C TRP A 254 3.73 13.15 5.62
N ARG A 255 4.54 12.36 6.34
CA ARG A 255 5.86 11.94 5.86
C ARG A 255 5.76 11.32 4.46
N PRO A 256 6.55 11.79 3.48
CA PRO A 256 6.63 11.15 2.19
C PRO A 256 7.23 9.75 2.34
N ILE A 257 6.83 8.83 1.45
CA ILE A 257 7.46 7.51 1.41
C ILE A 257 8.93 7.63 0.99
N ASN A 258 9.78 6.80 1.60
CA ASN A 258 11.17 6.65 1.19
C ASN A 258 11.26 5.60 0.08
N THR A 259 11.84 5.99 -1.06
CA THR A 259 12.03 5.14 -2.25
C THR A 259 13.49 4.80 -2.53
N GLU A 260 14.40 5.01 -1.58
CA GLU A 260 15.84 4.71 -1.73
C GLU A 260 16.12 3.21 -1.93
N THR A 261 15.17 2.35 -1.56
CA THR A 261 15.24 0.90 -1.79
C THR A 261 14.97 0.52 -3.26
N LEU A 262 14.47 1.44 -4.07
CA LEU A 262 14.25 1.22 -5.50
C LEU A 262 15.53 1.51 -6.30
N SER A 263 15.64 0.91 -7.48
CA SER A 263 16.73 1.15 -8.40
C SER A 263 16.77 2.61 -8.88
N GLN A 264 17.96 3.08 -9.20
CA GLN A 264 18.17 4.41 -9.77
C GLN A 264 17.41 4.62 -11.09
N GLY A 265 17.11 3.54 -11.83
CA GLY A 265 16.36 3.58 -13.07
C GLY A 265 14.84 3.80 -12.89
N PHE A 266 14.32 3.65 -11.67
CA PHE A 266 12.90 3.81 -11.39
C PHE A 266 12.51 5.29 -11.38
N SER A 267 11.89 5.74 -12.47
CA SER A 267 11.69 7.18 -12.75
C SER A 267 10.42 7.79 -12.14
N ASP A 268 9.55 7.00 -11.50
CA ASP A 268 8.33 7.52 -10.85
C ASP A 268 8.70 8.41 -9.65
N LYS A 269 8.14 9.62 -9.63
CA LYS A 269 8.43 10.67 -8.64
C LYS A 269 7.37 10.80 -7.56
N MET A 270 6.29 10.01 -7.61
CA MET A 270 5.26 10.07 -6.57
C MET A 270 5.83 9.58 -5.24
N ARG A 271 5.63 10.37 -4.18
CA ARG A 271 6.09 10.07 -2.81
C ARG A 271 4.95 10.09 -1.78
N THR A 272 3.71 10.09 -2.25
CA THR A 272 2.52 10.12 -1.41
C THR A 272 1.80 8.76 -1.42
N PHE A 273 1.13 8.46 -0.32
CA PHE A 273 0.13 7.39 -0.27
C PHE A 273 -0.95 7.59 -1.34
N THR A 274 -1.55 6.50 -1.79
CA THR A 274 -2.62 6.56 -2.80
C THR A 274 -3.83 7.34 -2.30
N ARG A 275 -4.66 7.86 -3.21
CA ARG A 275 -5.90 8.57 -2.86
C ARG A 275 -6.80 7.76 -1.92
N LEU A 276 -6.95 6.46 -2.19
CA LEU A 276 -7.72 5.52 -1.37
C LEU A 276 -7.18 5.40 0.07
N MET A 277 -5.85 5.29 0.22
CA MET A 277 -5.23 5.24 1.56
C MET A 277 -5.43 6.52 2.35
N ARG A 278 -5.60 7.66 1.67
CA ARG A 278 -5.77 8.98 2.28
C ARG A 278 -7.24 9.36 2.51
N ALA A 279 -8.19 8.56 2.03
CA ALA A 279 -9.61 8.79 2.22
C ALA A 279 -9.96 8.74 3.72
N PRO A 280 -10.95 9.52 4.20
CA PRO A 280 -11.38 9.46 5.59
C PRO A 280 -11.69 8.03 6.02
N ALA A 281 -11.16 7.58 7.17
CA ALA A 281 -11.47 6.28 7.73
C ALA A 281 -12.78 6.34 8.51
N ALA A 282 -13.59 5.29 8.38
CA ALA A 282 -14.79 5.10 9.16
C ALA A 282 -14.76 3.74 9.87
N MET A 283 -15.44 3.66 11.00
CA MET A 283 -15.59 2.44 11.78
C MET A 283 -16.88 2.49 12.60
N PHE A 284 -17.36 1.31 12.98
CA PHE A 284 -18.39 1.18 14.01
C PHE A 284 -17.73 0.80 15.34
N LEU A 285 -18.21 1.42 16.40
CA LEU A 285 -17.92 1.07 17.77
C LEU A 285 -19.21 0.48 18.36
N ARG A 286 -19.40 -0.83 18.25
CA ARG A 286 -20.63 -1.52 18.68
C ARG A 286 -20.59 -1.80 20.18
N TYR A 287 -21.61 -1.39 20.93
CA TYR A 287 -21.70 -1.68 22.36
C TYR A 287 -22.40 -3.01 22.61
N GLN A 288 -21.78 -3.92 23.37
CA GLN A 288 -22.34 -5.21 23.78
C GLN A 288 -21.81 -5.58 25.18
N ASP A 289 -22.71 -5.81 26.13
CA ASP A 289 -22.40 -6.33 27.47
C ASP A 289 -21.25 -5.62 28.23
N GLY A 290 -21.18 -4.29 28.12
CA GLY A 290 -20.14 -3.51 28.82
C GLY A 290 -18.84 -3.33 28.03
N VAL A 291 -18.70 -3.98 26.88
CA VAL A 291 -17.56 -3.87 25.98
C VAL A 291 -17.97 -3.17 24.68
N TYR A 292 -17.03 -2.48 24.06
CA TYR A 292 -17.21 -1.80 22.78
C TYR A 292 -16.32 -2.44 21.71
N ALA A 293 -16.92 -3.05 20.69
CA ALA A 293 -16.23 -3.71 19.60
C ALA A 293 -16.00 -2.77 18.40
N ILE A 294 -14.77 -2.76 17.90
CA ILE A 294 -14.35 -1.99 16.73
C ILE A 294 -14.49 -2.85 15.48
N ASP A 295 -15.45 -2.49 14.65
CA ASP A 295 -15.70 -3.10 13.34
C ASP A 295 -15.39 -2.13 12.20
N ALA A 296 -14.88 -2.66 11.11
CA ALA A 296 -14.66 -1.89 9.90
C ALA A 296 -16.00 -1.43 9.29
N ASP A 297 -16.03 -0.21 8.77
CA ASP A 297 -17.15 0.33 8.00
C ASP A 297 -17.06 -0.12 6.53
N LYS A 298 -18.06 -0.89 6.10
CA LYS A 298 -18.13 -1.51 4.76
C LYS A 298 -19.08 -0.79 3.80
N GLU A 299 -19.51 0.45 4.10
CA GLU A 299 -20.53 1.16 3.29
C GLU A 299 -20.17 1.23 1.80
N PHE A 300 -18.86 1.36 1.51
CA PHE A 300 -18.33 1.48 0.16
C PHE A 300 -17.50 0.26 -0.27
N ASP A 301 -17.65 -0.87 0.42
CA ASP A 301 -17.07 -2.11 -0.06
C ASP A 301 -17.73 -2.48 -1.38
N SER A 302 -16.90 -2.94 -2.32
CA SER A 302 -17.38 -3.39 -3.62
C SER A 302 -16.81 -4.75 -3.95
N ALA A 303 -17.59 -5.48 -4.74
CA ALA A 303 -17.22 -6.78 -5.25
C ALA A 303 -15.88 -6.71 -5.99
N ASN A 304 -15.00 -7.66 -5.71
CA ASN A 304 -13.76 -7.85 -6.43
C ASN A 304 -13.29 -9.31 -6.26
N ILE A 305 -12.64 -9.83 -7.29
CA ILE A 305 -12.15 -11.21 -7.32
C ILE A 305 -11.06 -11.52 -6.27
N LEU A 306 -10.35 -10.50 -5.80
CA LEU A 306 -9.17 -10.66 -4.97
C LEU A 306 -9.49 -11.08 -3.53
N MET A 307 -10.70 -10.77 -3.02
CA MET A 307 -11.10 -11.13 -1.66
C MET A 307 -11.06 -12.64 -1.43
N ASN A 308 -11.66 -13.41 -2.33
CA ASN A 308 -11.75 -14.87 -2.20
C ASN A 308 -10.38 -15.53 -2.45
N LEU A 309 -9.63 -15.01 -3.42
CA LEU A 309 -8.34 -15.57 -3.80
C LEU A 309 -7.28 -15.45 -2.69
N GLY A 310 -7.39 -14.46 -1.81
CA GLY A 310 -6.49 -14.31 -0.66
C GLY A 310 -6.46 -15.55 0.23
N LYS A 311 -7.63 -16.00 0.70
CA LYS A 311 -7.75 -17.19 1.57
C LYS A 311 -7.34 -18.48 0.84
N SER A 312 -7.71 -18.62 -0.42
CA SER A 312 -7.30 -19.77 -1.24
C SER A 312 -5.77 -19.85 -1.35
N MET A 313 -5.11 -18.72 -1.62
CA MET A 313 -3.65 -18.70 -1.72
C MET A 313 -2.96 -18.88 -0.36
N GLU A 314 -3.54 -18.39 0.74
CA GLU A 314 -3.01 -18.68 2.08
C GLU A 314 -2.94 -20.19 2.34
N LYS A 315 -4.02 -20.92 2.00
CA LYS A 315 -4.05 -22.39 2.05
C LYS A 315 -3.05 -23.02 1.09
N LEU A 316 -2.93 -22.52 -0.15
CA LEU A 316 -1.95 -23.00 -1.12
C LEU A 316 -0.51 -22.86 -0.62
N LEU A 317 -0.18 -21.80 0.12
CA LEU A 317 1.18 -21.55 0.58
C LEU A 317 1.55 -22.33 1.85
N THR A 318 0.56 -22.85 2.58
CA THR A 318 0.74 -23.48 3.90
C THR A 318 0.44 -24.98 3.91
N LEU A 319 -0.46 -25.47 3.04
CA LEU A 319 -0.83 -26.87 2.99
C LEU A 319 0.01 -27.67 1.98
N PRO A 320 0.28 -28.96 2.28
CA PRO A 320 0.74 -29.90 1.27
C PRO A 320 -0.22 -29.98 0.07
N LYS A 321 0.31 -30.39 -1.08
CA LYS A 321 -0.46 -30.49 -2.32
C LYS A 321 -1.70 -31.37 -2.19
N GLU A 322 -1.55 -32.56 -1.59
CA GLU A 322 -2.70 -33.47 -1.40
C GLU A 322 -3.84 -32.85 -0.60
N ASP A 323 -3.52 -32.07 0.43
CA ASP A 323 -4.50 -31.43 1.31
C ASP A 323 -5.15 -30.22 0.62
N PHE A 324 -4.37 -29.41 -0.09
CA PHE A 324 -4.90 -28.26 -0.82
C PHE A 324 -5.87 -28.69 -1.94
N GLU A 325 -5.59 -29.81 -2.63
CA GLU A 325 -6.47 -30.34 -3.68
C GLU A 325 -7.82 -30.85 -3.13
N ARG A 326 -7.97 -31.04 -1.81
CA ARG A 326 -9.27 -31.34 -1.18
C ARG A 326 -10.24 -30.16 -1.23
N TYR A 327 -9.76 -28.93 -1.43
CA TYR A 327 -10.63 -27.76 -1.63
C TYR A 327 -11.14 -27.63 -3.08
N ARG A 328 -10.72 -28.51 -4.01
CA ARG A 328 -11.27 -28.52 -5.37
C ARG A 328 -12.69 -29.08 -5.35
N ARG A 329 -13.63 -28.41 -6.01
CA ARG A 329 -15.05 -28.84 -6.13
C ARG A 329 -15.21 -30.25 -6.70
N SER A 330 -14.33 -30.66 -7.61
CA SER A 330 -14.34 -31.99 -8.23
C SER A 330 -13.56 -33.06 -7.44
N SER A 331 -13.01 -32.71 -6.27
CA SER A 331 -12.23 -33.65 -5.46
C SER A 331 -13.13 -34.77 -4.92
N ALA A 332 -12.69 -36.02 -5.05
CA ALA A 332 -13.40 -37.16 -4.49
C ALA A 332 -13.31 -37.22 -2.95
N ASN A 333 -12.23 -36.68 -2.38
CA ASN A 333 -12.01 -36.58 -0.93
C ASN A 333 -12.08 -35.11 -0.49
N LYS A 334 -13.16 -34.43 -0.89
CA LYS A 334 -13.38 -33.01 -0.66
C LYS A 334 -13.46 -32.72 0.84
N ILE A 335 -12.83 -31.64 1.29
CA ILE A 335 -12.98 -31.17 2.67
C ILE A 335 -14.42 -30.66 2.89
N THR A 336 -15.03 -31.09 3.99
CA THR A 336 -16.38 -30.66 4.38
C THR A 336 -16.31 -29.37 5.20
N PRO A 337 -17.36 -28.52 5.20
CA PRO A 337 -17.42 -27.35 6.07
C PRO A 337 -17.24 -27.70 7.55
N GLU A 338 -17.76 -28.85 7.99
CA GLU A 338 -17.64 -29.34 9.37
C GLU A 338 -16.19 -29.69 9.71
N GLU A 339 -15.47 -30.36 8.80
CA GLU A 339 -14.05 -30.65 8.97
C GLU A 339 -13.21 -29.37 9.02
N GLU A 340 -13.46 -28.42 8.11
CA GLU A 340 -12.73 -27.15 8.12
C GLU A 340 -13.00 -26.40 9.42
N GLN A 341 -14.26 -26.28 9.85
CA GLN A 341 -14.65 -25.56 11.06
C GLN A 341 -14.08 -26.20 12.33
N ALA A 342 -13.84 -27.52 12.33
CA ALA A 342 -13.21 -28.23 13.43
C ALA A 342 -11.71 -27.88 13.59
N VAL A 343 -11.05 -27.37 12.56
CA VAL A 343 -9.68 -26.85 12.68
C VAL A 343 -9.73 -25.55 13.47
N PRO A 344 -9.05 -25.39 14.61
CA PRO A 344 -9.04 -24.13 15.34
C PRO A 344 -8.16 -23.08 14.62
N GLU A 345 -8.57 -21.80 14.65
CA GLU A 345 -7.73 -20.70 14.18
C GLU A 345 -6.80 -20.18 15.29
N ALA A 346 -5.58 -19.83 14.93
CA ALA A 346 -4.59 -19.33 15.88
C ALA A 346 -4.62 -17.80 15.97
N TYR A 347 -4.65 -17.29 17.21
CA TYR A 347 -4.70 -15.86 17.48
C TYR A 347 -3.63 -15.43 18.48
N HIS A 348 -3.11 -14.22 18.31
CA HIS A 348 -2.44 -13.45 19.35
C HIS A 348 -3.40 -12.42 19.95
N TYR A 349 -3.29 -12.24 21.27
CA TYR A 349 -3.99 -11.20 22.01
C TYR A 349 -2.99 -10.27 22.68
N SER A 350 -3.25 -8.97 22.63
CA SER A 350 -2.41 -7.96 23.27
C SER A 350 -3.25 -6.82 23.82
N THR A 351 -2.84 -6.26 24.95
CA THR A 351 -3.54 -5.16 25.61
C THR A 351 -2.73 -3.87 25.52
N PHE A 352 -3.42 -2.73 25.46
CA PHE A 352 -2.83 -1.39 25.55
C PHE A 352 -3.88 -0.42 26.09
N GLY A 353 -3.64 0.21 27.25
CA GLY A 353 -4.68 1.00 27.92
C GLY A 353 -5.96 0.18 28.11
N ASP A 354 -7.08 0.70 27.59
CA ASP A 354 -8.38 0.02 27.60
C ASP A 354 -8.64 -0.86 26.36
N PHE A 355 -7.68 -0.97 25.45
CA PHE A 355 -7.76 -1.86 24.30
C PHE A 355 -7.36 -3.29 24.65
N LEU A 356 -8.10 -4.24 24.09
CA LEU A 356 -7.69 -5.60 23.80
C LEU A 356 -7.72 -5.80 22.28
N MET A 357 -6.58 -6.18 21.72
CA MET A 357 -6.38 -6.34 20.27
C MET A 357 -6.15 -7.82 19.95
N ARG A 358 -6.81 -8.30 18.90
CA ARG A 358 -6.66 -9.65 18.33
C ARG A 358 -5.94 -9.59 16.98
N SER A 359 -4.99 -10.49 16.75
CA SER A 359 -4.45 -10.74 15.42
C SER A 359 -4.51 -12.23 15.10
N GLN A 360 -5.05 -12.57 13.94
CA GLN A 360 -4.91 -13.90 13.35
C GLN A 360 -3.45 -14.14 12.99
N LEU A 361 -3.01 -15.40 13.06
CA LEU A 361 -1.65 -15.82 12.76
C LEU A 361 -1.66 -16.73 11.55
N ASP A 362 -1.05 -16.26 10.46
CA ASP A 362 -1.09 -16.96 9.18
C ASP A 362 0.02 -18.00 9.05
N ALA A 363 1.23 -17.69 9.52
CA ALA A 363 2.37 -18.59 9.42
C ALA A 363 3.43 -18.38 10.53
N TYR A 364 4.24 -19.42 10.74
CA TYR A 364 5.28 -19.47 11.75
C TYR A 364 6.58 -20.08 11.20
N ASP A 365 7.72 -19.52 11.63
CA ASP A 365 9.04 -20.16 11.51
C ASP A 365 9.90 -19.77 12.74
N PRO A 366 10.39 -20.75 13.54
CA PRO A 366 11.14 -20.48 14.77
C PRO A 366 12.49 -19.78 14.54
N ARG A 367 13.00 -19.78 13.31
CA ARG A 367 14.30 -19.17 12.97
C ARG A 367 14.18 -17.67 12.72
N LEU A 368 12.96 -17.15 12.53
CA LEU A 368 12.72 -15.72 12.42
C LEU A 368 12.80 -15.02 13.79
N PRO A 369 13.21 -13.73 13.84
CA PRO A 369 13.25 -12.97 15.09
C PRO A 369 11.90 -12.88 15.82
N GLY A 370 11.97 -12.48 17.09
CA GLY A 370 10.78 -12.19 17.89
C GLY A 370 9.96 -13.43 18.20
N THR A 371 8.70 -13.46 17.74
CA THR A 371 7.79 -14.59 17.99
C THR A 371 7.90 -15.69 16.93
N GLY A 372 8.71 -15.49 15.89
CA GLY A 372 8.75 -16.35 14.70
C GLY A 372 7.52 -16.25 13.79
N MET A 373 6.51 -15.46 14.17
CA MET A 373 5.27 -15.30 13.42
C MET A 373 5.45 -14.31 12.28
N PHE A 374 4.82 -14.60 11.14
CA PHE A 374 4.73 -13.67 10.02
C PHE A 374 3.39 -13.84 9.32
N ASP A 375 3.02 -12.83 8.56
CA ASP A 375 1.71 -12.72 7.94
C ASP A 375 1.83 -13.00 6.43
N LEU A 376 0.84 -13.71 5.88
CA LEU A 376 0.83 -14.12 4.48
C LEU A 376 0.02 -13.12 3.68
N LYS A 377 0.64 -12.62 2.60
CA LYS A 377 0.03 -11.65 1.71
C LYS A 377 0.23 -12.06 0.28
N THR A 378 -0.71 -11.63 -0.54
CA THR A 378 -0.66 -11.85 -1.98
C THR A 378 -0.79 -10.52 -2.69
N ARG A 379 -0.10 -10.41 -3.80
CA ARG A 379 -0.04 -9.20 -4.61
C ARG A 379 -0.42 -9.50 -6.04
N ALA A 380 -1.66 -9.16 -6.37
CA ALA A 380 -2.10 -9.11 -7.75
C ALA A 380 -1.34 -8.01 -8.51
N VAL A 381 -0.92 -8.30 -9.73
CA VAL A 381 -0.26 -7.35 -10.63
C VAL A 381 -1.14 -6.14 -10.92
N VAL A 382 -0.48 -5.04 -11.30
CA VAL A 382 -1.13 -3.75 -11.54
C VAL A 382 -2.28 -3.80 -12.55
N SER A 383 -2.22 -4.66 -13.58
CA SER A 383 -3.32 -4.82 -14.54
C SER A 383 -4.63 -5.27 -13.87
N ILE A 384 -4.56 -6.23 -12.95
CA ILE A 384 -5.72 -6.72 -12.20
C ILE A 384 -6.19 -5.67 -11.19
N ARG A 385 -5.26 -5.02 -10.49
CA ARG A 385 -5.61 -4.04 -9.44
C ARG A 385 -6.30 -2.79 -9.99
N MET A 386 -5.97 -2.39 -11.21
CA MET A 386 -6.54 -1.19 -11.85
C MET A 386 -7.90 -1.46 -12.49
N ASP A 387 -8.25 -2.73 -12.77
CA ASP A 387 -9.51 -3.14 -13.39
C ASP A 387 -10.00 -4.48 -12.79
N ALA A 388 -10.22 -4.51 -11.47
CA ALA A 388 -10.54 -5.75 -10.76
C ALA A 388 -11.94 -6.32 -11.07
N ARG A 389 -12.83 -5.49 -11.65
CA ARG A 389 -14.18 -5.92 -12.08
C ARG A 389 -14.15 -6.64 -13.42
N ASN A 390 -13.27 -6.20 -14.33
CA ASN A 390 -13.04 -6.78 -15.66
C ASN A 390 -11.63 -7.37 -15.73
N PHE A 391 -11.30 -8.19 -14.72
CA PHE A 391 -9.96 -8.71 -14.50
C PHE A 391 -9.48 -9.59 -15.67
N GLU A 392 -10.40 -10.13 -16.46
CA GLU A 392 -10.17 -10.99 -17.63
C GLU A 392 -9.27 -10.31 -18.67
N HIS A 393 -9.36 -8.98 -18.79
CA HIS A 393 -8.50 -8.19 -19.66
C HIS A 393 -7.07 -8.03 -19.12
N GLY A 394 -6.87 -8.19 -17.82
CA GLY A 394 -5.59 -8.05 -17.13
C GLY A 394 -4.82 -9.35 -16.91
N LEU A 395 -5.46 -10.51 -17.12
CA LEU A 395 -4.91 -11.85 -16.84
C LEU A 395 -3.56 -12.10 -17.51
N GLY A 396 -3.41 -11.66 -18.76
CA GLY A 396 -2.20 -11.94 -19.51
C GLY A 396 -0.94 -11.23 -19.02
N TYR A 397 -1.06 -10.21 -18.16
CA TYR A 397 0.08 -9.43 -17.67
C TYR A 397 1.09 -10.32 -16.93
N GLN A 398 2.38 -10.19 -17.27
CA GLN A 398 3.46 -11.00 -16.69
C GLN A 398 4.41 -10.14 -15.87
N ILE A 399 5.09 -10.74 -14.88
CA ILE A 399 6.30 -10.16 -14.28
C ILE A 399 7.52 -10.82 -14.91
N LYS A 400 8.26 -10.07 -15.74
CA LYS A 400 9.38 -10.55 -16.56
C LYS A 400 10.75 -10.20 -15.96
N SER A 401 10.85 -9.12 -15.19
CA SER A 401 12.12 -8.64 -14.64
C SER A 401 12.03 -8.24 -13.16
N GLN A 402 13.17 -8.15 -12.50
CA GLN A 402 13.26 -7.61 -11.14
C GLN A 402 12.97 -6.10 -11.11
N TYR A 403 13.56 -5.36 -12.06
CA TYR A 403 13.53 -3.90 -12.13
C TYR A 403 12.72 -3.41 -13.33
N GLY A 404 12.07 -2.26 -13.19
CA GLY A 404 11.27 -1.64 -14.25
C GLY A 404 10.04 -0.87 -13.76
N LEU A 405 9.40 -0.14 -14.68
CA LEU A 405 8.15 0.59 -14.41
C LEU A 405 6.90 -0.26 -14.65
N PHE A 406 7.04 -1.36 -15.38
CA PHE A 406 5.98 -2.31 -15.74
C PHE A 406 6.60 -3.70 -15.80
N GLU A 407 5.77 -4.74 -15.74
CA GLU A 407 6.12 -6.15 -15.84
C GLU A 407 7.31 -6.53 -14.93
N SER A 408 7.36 -5.92 -13.74
CA SER A 408 8.50 -6.02 -12.83
C SER A 408 8.09 -6.01 -11.36
N TYR A 409 8.86 -6.74 -10.55
CA TYR A 409 8.66 -6.78 -9.10
C TYR A 409 8.87 -5.41 -8.45
N GLU A 410 9.83 -4.62 -8.94
CA GLU A 410 10.07 -3.26 -8.46
C GLU A 410 8.84 -2.36 -8.60
N ARG A 411 8.07 -2.50 -9.69
CA ARG A 411 6.82 -1.77 -9.85
C ARG A 411 5.77 -2.19 -8.81
N GLU A 412 5.63 -3.48 -8.59
CA GLU A 412 4.66 -4.01 -7.62
C GLU A 412 5.04 -3.62 -6.19
N TYR A 413 6.32 -3.68 -5.86
CA TYR A 413 6.88 -3.24 -4.59
C TYR A 413 6.65 -1.74 -4.35
N PHE A 414 6.96 -0.89 -5.33
CA PHE A 414 6.69 0.56 -5.23
C PHE A 414 5.21 0.86 -4.95
N ASP A 415 4.30 0.15 -5.62
CA ASP A 415 2.88 0.32 -5.35
C ASP A 415 2.46 -0.24 -3.99
N MET A 416 3.11 -1.28 -3.49
CA MET A 416 2.88 -1.78 -2.13
C MET A 416 3.30 -0.74 -1.09
N ILE A 417 4.44 -0.07 -1.24
CA ILE A 417 4.86 1.03 -0.35
C ILE A 417 3.72 2.07 -0.23
N ARG A 418 3.13 2.47 -1.36
CA ARG A 418 2.13 3.55 -1.41
C ARG A 418 0.72 3.14 -0.99
N ALA A 419 0.37 1.86 -1.13
CA ALA A 419 -1.02 1.42 -1.03
C ALA A 419 -1.27 0.38 0.08
N ALA A 420 -0.24 -0.26 0.62
CA ALA A 420 -0.40 -1.43 1.46
C ALA A 420 0.53 -1.47 2.69
N PHE A 421 1.80 -1.06 2.54
CA PHE A 421 2.81 -1.19 3.59
C PHE A 421 2.42 -0.55 4.92
N LEU A 422 1.76 0.60 4.90
CA LEU A 422 1.30 1.21 6.17
C LEU A 422 0.31 0.31 6.91
N LYS A 423 -0.60 -0.37 6.20
CA LYS A 423 -1.53 -1.32 6.83
C LYS A 423 -0.79 -2.56 7.31
N TYR A 424 0.10 -3.11 6.48
CA TYR A 424 0.86 -4.31 6.83
C TYR A 424 1.77 -4.06 8.04
N SER A 425 2.48 -2.93 8.10
CA SER A 425 3.34 -2.60 9.24
C SER A 425 2.55 -2.42 10.54
N LEU A 426 1.31 -1.93 10.47
CA LEU A 426 0.40 -1.86 11.60
C LEU A 426 -0.13 -3.25 11.99
N GLN A 427 -0.48 -4.12 11.03
CA GLN A 427 -0.90 -5.50 11.30
C GLN A 427 0.21 -6.30 11.97
N VAL A 428 1.43 -6.22 11.44
CA VAL A 428 2.63 -6.87 11.99
C VAL A 428 2.89 -6.42 13.43
N ARG A 429 2.72 -5.13 13.74
CA ARG A 429 2.83 -4.61 15.11
C ARG A 429 1.74 -5.09 16.05
N ILE A 430 0.48 -5.12 15.59
CA ILE A 430 -0.65 -5.64 16.37
C ILE A 430 -0.45 -7.14 16.64
N GLY A 431 -0.01 -7.89 15.63
CA GLY A 431 0.20 -9.34 15.69
C GLY A 431 1.53 -9.78 16.29
N ARG A 432 2.44 -8.84 16.63
CA ARG A 432 3.80 -9.14 17.12
C ARG A 432 4.57 -10.07 16.16
N MET A 433 4.40 -9.83 14.87
CA MET A 433 5.02 -10.58 13.78
C MET A 433 6.38 -9.95 13.40
N ASP A 434 7.24 -10.71 12.75
CA ASP A 434 8.53 -10.24 12.24
C ASP A 434 8.41 -9.48 10.90
N GLY A 435 7.46 -9.88 10.06
CA GLY A 435 7.28 -9.33 8.73
C GLY A 435 6.10 -9.95 7.97
N ILE A 436 6.12 -9.78 6.65
CA ILE A 436 5.14 -10.36 5.74
C ILE A 436 5.83 -11.19 4.66
N PHE A 437 5.23 -12.29 4.27
CA PHE A 437 5.56 -13.04 3.07
C PHE A 437 4.60 -12.63 1.94
N VAL A 438 5.13 -12.27 0.77
CA VAL A 438 4.33 -11.80 -0.37
C VAL A 438 4.47 -12.73 -1.57
N ALA A 439 3.37 -13.29 -2.06
CA ALA A 439 3.29 -13.98 -3.35
C ALA A 439 2.78 -13.04 -4.44
N PHE A 440 3.53 -12.85 -5.53
CA PHE A 440 3.13 -12.01 -6.66
C PHE A 440 2.43 -12.83 -7.74
N HIS A 441 1.27 -12.40 -8.22
CA HIS A 441 0.45 -13.19 -9.15
C HIS A 441 -0.40 -12.33 -10.10
N ASN A 442 -0.88 -12.95 -11.18
CA ASN A 442 -1.88 -12.40 -12.09
C ASN A 442 -3.22 -13.13 -11.99
N ILE A 443 -3.51 -13.72 -10.82
CA ILE A 443 -4.67 -14.57 -10.49
C ILE A 443 -4.80 -15.90 -11.24
N GLU A 444 -4.07 -16.09 -12.34
CA GLU A 444 -3.90 -17.41 -12.99
C GLU A 444 -2.60 -18.11 -12.56
N ARG A 445 -1.54 -17.35 -12.30
CA ARG A 445 -0.18 -17.84 -12.07
C ARG A 445 0.52 -17.04 -11.00
N ILE A 446 1.37 -17.71 -10.21
CA ILE A 446 2.33 -17.07 -9.32
C ILE A 446 3.64 -16.85 -10.08
N PHE A 447 4.21 -15.65 -9.94
CA PHE A 447 5.48 -15.27 -10.57
C PHE A 447 6.67 -15.52 -9.66
N GLY A 448 6.48 -15.31 -8.36
CA GLY A 448 7.54 -15.38 -7.37
C GLY A 448 7.12 -14.80 -6.03
N PHE A 449 8.07 -14.73 -5.13
CA PHE A 449 7.86 -14.46 -3.71
C PHE A 449 8.87 -13.44 -3.18
N GLN A 450 8.51 -12.75 -2.11
CA GLN A 450 9.41 -11.88 -1.37
C GLN A 450 9.02 -11.87 0.10
N TYR A 451 9.99 -12.02 1.00
CA TYR A 451 9.81 -11.72 2.41
C TYR A 451 10.18 -10.26 2.69
N ILE A 452 9.34 -9.55 3.42
CA ILE A 452 9.50 -8.13 3.73
C ILE A 452 9.38 -7.96 5.24
N SER A 453 10.51 -7.73 5.89
CA SER A 453 10.59 -7.57 7.34
C SER A 453 10.01 -6.23 7.82
N LEU A 454 9.64 -6.15 9.10
CA LEU A 454 9.22 -4.89 9.72
C LEU A 454 10.26 -3.76 9.58
N PRO A 455 11.57 -4.00 9.82
CA PRO A 455 12.62 -3.01 9.52
C PRO A 455 12.66 -2.51 8.07
N GLU A 456 12.34 -3.37 7.09
CA GLU A 456 12.28 -2.97 5.69
C GLU A 456 11.06 -2.07 5.42
N MET A 457 9.88 -2.44 5.95
CA MET A 457 8.69 -1.59 5.88
C MET A 457 8.95 -0.21 6.53
N ASP A 458 9.54 -0.19 7.72
CA ASP A 458 9.88 1.05 8.44
C ASP A 458 10.90 1.90 7.69
N ARG A 459 11.85 1.29 6.96
CA ARG A 459 12.75 2.07 6.10
C ARG A 459 11.98 2.90 5.08
N THR A 460 10.94 2.31 4.49
CA THR A 460 10.11 2.98 3.46
C THR A 460 9.06 3.94 4.05
N LEU A 461 8.50 3.64 5.24
CA LEU A 461 7.43 4.42 5.86
C LEU A 461 7.93 5.50 6.81
N HIS A 462 8.98 5.20 7.58
CA HIS A 462 9.53 6.03 8.63
C HIS A 462 10.93 6.56 8.29
N GLY A 463 11.54 6.09 7.21
CA GLY A 463 12.86 6.55 6.74
C GLY A 463 14.04 5.89 7.46
N GLN A 464 13.80 4.94 8.36
CA GLN A 464 14.83 4.25 9.14
C GLN A 464 14.46 2.78 9.35
N SER A 465 15.45 1.90 9.45
CA SER A 465 15.20 0.46 9.70
C SER A 465 15.10 0.11 11.18
N ASP A 466 15.62 0.97 12.07
CA ASP A 466 15.38 0.84 13.51
C ASP A 466 13.87 1.08 13.78
N THR A 467 13.20 0.06 14.32
CA THR A 467 11.74 0.09 14.53
C THR A 467 11.31 1.03 15.66
N ALA A 468 12.24 1.58 16.45
CA ALA A 468 11.94 2.44 17.58
C ALA A 468 10.99 3.61 17.23
N LEU A 469 11.13 4.22 16.05
CA LEU A 469 10.24 5.28 15.58
C LEU A 469 8.83 4.77 15.31
N GLY A 470 8.69 3.72 14.51
CA GLY A 470 7.38 3.16 14.16
C GLY A 470 6.67 2.57 15.38
N ASP A 471 7.41 1.95 16.31
CA ASP A 471 6.85 1.37 17.54
C ASP A 471 6.42 2.45 18.54
N ALA A 472 7.15 3.57 18.60
CA ALA A 472 6.74 4.74 19.37
C ALA A 472 5.49 5.40 18.76
N GLU A 473 5.46 5.57 17.44
CA GLU A 473 4.33 6.16 16.73
C GLU A 473 3.06 5.33 16.90
N PHE A 474 3.17 4.00 16.80
CA PHE A 474 2.06 3.08 17.00
C PHE A 474 1.46 3.19 18.42
N ARG A 475 2.30 3.21 19.46
CA ARG A 475 1.85 3.38 20.85
C ARG A 475 1.22 4.76 21.11
N LEU A 476 1.79 5.82 20.55
CA LEU A 476 1.23 7.17 20.64
C LEU A 476 -0.13 7.27 19.92
N SER A 477 -0.27 6.58 18.78
CA SER A 477 -1.53 6.48 18.03
C SER A 477 -2.62 5.82 18.88
N LEU A 478 -2.33 4.67 19.49
CA LEU A 478 -3.26 3.99 20.39
C LEU A 478 -3.62 4.86 21.60
N ALA A 479 -2.67 5.56 22.21
CA ALA A 479 -2.93 6.42 23.37
C ALA A 479 -3.85 7.60 23.04
N LEU A 480 -3.63 8.26 21.90
CA LEU A 480 -4.53 9.33 21.42
C LEU A 480 -5.92 8.78 21.10
N TRP A 481 -5.98 7.63 20.45
CA TRP A 481 -7.25 7.01 20.08
C TRP A 481 -8.06 6.57 21.30
N ASN A 482 -7.44 5.93 22.29
CA ASN A 482 -8.09 5.55 23.54
C ASN A 482 -8.75 6.76 24.23
N LYS A 483 -8.04 7.90 24.31
CA LYS A 483 -8.61 9.16 24.85
C LYS A 483 -9.82 9.66 24.07
N ILE A 484 -9.80 9.53 22.74
CA ILE A 484 -10.93 9.93 21.89
C ILE A 484 -12.14 9.02 22.14
N LEU A 485 -11.93 7.71 22.22
CA LEU A 485 -13.00 6.75 22.52
C LEU A 485 -13.59 6.98 23.91
N GLU A 486 -12.75 7.27 24.92
CA GLU A 486 -13.23 7.59 26.27
C GLU A 486 -14.15 8.81 26.27
N LYS A 487 -13.78 9.89 25.57
CA LYS A 487 -14.64 11.08 25.46
C LYS A 487 -15.96 10.80 24.74
N ALA A 488 -15.92 10.05 23.65
CA ALA A 488 -17.10 9.74 22.87
C ALA A 488 -18.06 8.82 23.64
N THR A 489 -17.54 7.78 24.29
CA THR A 489 -18.35 6.85 25.11
C THR A 489 -18.81 7.45 26.44
N ALA A 490 -18.11 8.46 26.97
CA ALA A 490 -18.62 9.26 28.09
C ALA A 490 -19.79 10.16 27.68
N LYS A 491 -19.76 10.72 26.46
CA LYS A 491 -20.87 11.49 25.90
C LYS A 491 -22.07 10.61 25.56
N PHE A 492 -21.82 9.44 24.97
CA PHE A 492 -22.83 8.48 24.52
C PHE A 492 -22.64 7.13 25.23
N PRO A 493 -22.97 7.04 26.52
CA PRO A 493 -22.76 5.82 27.29
C PRO A 493 -23.68 4.71 26.79
N LYS A 494 -23.12 3.49 26.69
CA LYS A 494 -23.82 2.24 26.32
C LYS A 494 -24.55 2.29 24.95
N GLN A 495 -24.07 3.13 24.03
CA GLN A 495 -24.61 3.23 22.67
C GLN A 495 -23.56 2.84 21.65
N SER A 496 -24.00 2.21 20.57
CA SER A 496 -23.16 1.98 19.39
C SER A 496 -22.92 3.30 18.65
N LEU A 497 -21.69 3.52 18.18
CA LEU A 497 -21.29 4.77 17.52
C LEU A 497 -20.69 4.50 16.15
N ARG A 498 -21.00 5.36 15.17
CA ARG A 498 -20.30 5.40 13.89
C ARG A 498 -19.30 6.54 13.87
N PHE A 499 -18.02 6.21 13.74
CA PHE A 499 -16.93 7.19 13.72
C PHE A 499 -16.44 7.49 12.32
N HIS A 500 -15.95 8.72 12.15
CA HIS A 500 -15.17 9.15 11.00
C HIS A 500 -13.92 9.92 11.46
N PHE A 501 -12.76 9.53 10.95
CA PHE A 501 -11.46 10.13 11.21
C PHE A 501 -10.88 10.68 9.91
N GLU A 502 -10.42 11.93 9.93
CA GLU A 502 -9.81 12.55 8.76
C GLU A 502 -8.68 13.50 9.14
N THR A 503 -7.45 13.02 9.01
CA THR A 503 -6.26 13.87 9.01
C THR A 503 -6.24 14.75 7.77
N ARG A 504 -6.07 16.05 7.95
CA ARG A 504 -6.01 17.04 6.87
C ARG A 504 -4.56 17.37 6.56
N ASP A 505 -4.23 17.36 5.26
CA ASP A 505 -2.96 17.81 4.72
C ASP A 505 -2.97 19.34 4.61
N ALA A 506 -2.63 19.98 5.72
CA ALA A 506 -2.52 21.43 5.87
C ALA A 506 -1.10 21.77 6.33
N LYS A 507 -0.72 23.06 6.25
CA LYS A 507 0.62 23.52 6.68
C LYS A 507 0.97 23.07 8.10
N VAL A 508 -0.02 23.05 8.99
CA VAL A 508 0.06 22.35 10.28
C VAL A 508 -1.01 21.26 10.22
N PRO A 509 -0.63 19.97 10.17
CA PRO A 509 -1.59 18.88 10.14
C PRO A 509 -2.48 18.88 11.39
N PHE A 510 -3.74 18.53 11.19
CA PHE A 510 -4.73 18.33 12.24
C PHE A 510 -5.71 17.23 11.79
N MET A 511 -6.47 16.68 12.73
CA MET A 511 -7.43 15.61 12.44
C MET A 511 -8.83 16.01 12.86
N TYR A 512 -9.79 15.83 11.95
CA TYR A 512 -11.20 15.85 12.27
C TYR A 512 -11.64 14.49 12.79
N ILE A 513 -12.45 14.51 13.85
CA ILE A 513 -13.04 13.33 14.47
C ILE A 513 -14.54 13.58 14.61
N PHE A 514 -15.35 12.72 14.04
CA PHE A 514 -16.80 12.75 14.18
C PHE A 514 -17.31 11.42 14.72
N ALA A 515 -18.31 11.44 15.61
CA ALA A 515 -19.02 10.25 16.05
C ALA A 515 -20.52 10.56 16.19
N VAL A 516 -21.36 9.67 15.67
CA VAL A 516 -22.82 9.74 15.80
C VAL A 516 -23.34 8.44 16.42
N PRO A 517 -24.31 8.50 17.35
CA PRO A 517 -25.04 7.32 17.79
C PRO A 517 -25.73 6.63 16.62
N VAL A 518 -25.67 5.30 16.61
CA VAL A 518 -26.33 4.44 15.62
C VAL A 518 -26.95 3.24 16.31
N THR A 519 -28.08 2.79 15.80
CA THR A 519 -28.78 1.57 16.19
C THR A 519 -28.25 0.36 15.42
N ASP A 520 -28.50 -0.86 15.91
CA ASP A 520 -28.09 -2.08 15.20
C ASP A 520 -28.76 -2.22 13.83
N ALA A 521 -30.01 -1.76 13.68
CA ALA A 521 -30.72 -1.74 12.40
C ALA A 521 -30.06 -0.77 11.38
N GLU A 522 -29.63 0.42 11.83
CA GLU A 522 -28.89 1.36 10.98
C GLU A 522 -27.51 0.79 10.60
N ILE A 523 -26.81 0.15 11.54
CA ILE A 523 -25.54 -0.50 11.26
C ILE A 523 -25.72 -1.60 10.22
N HIS A 524 -26.70 -2.47 10.39
CA HIS A 524 -27.02 -3.55 9.45
C HIS A 524 -27.29 -2.97 8.05
N THR A 525 -28.18 -1.97 7.95
CA THR A 525 -28.51 -1.30 6.68
C THR A 525 -27.27 -0.74 5.97
N ILE A 526 -26.36 -0.11 6.72
CA ILE A 526 -25.12 0.45 6.15
C ILE A 526 -24.15 -0.67 5.72
N GLN A 527 -24.02 -1.73 6.51
CA GLN A 527 -23.11 -2.85 6.25
C GLN A 527 -23.59 -3.73 5.08
N THR A 528 -24.90 -3.87 4.87
CA THR A 528 -25.48 -4.70 3.81
C THR A 528 -25.84 -3.95 2.53
N LYS A 529 -25.64 -2.62 2.50
CA LYS A 529 -25.96 -1.73 1.38
C LYS A 529 -25.56 -2.25 -0.01
N ASN A 530 -24.35 -2.83 -0.13
CA ASN A 530 -23.84 -3.34 -1.41
C ASN A 530 -23.84 -4.89 -1.48
N LYS A 531 -24.42 -5.59 -0.49
CA LYS A 531 -24.34 -7.06 -0.36
C LYS A 531 -24.90 -7.76 -1.59
N ALA A 532 -26.12 -7.42 -2.02
CA ALA A 532 -26.73 -8.00 -3.22
C ALA A 532 -25.88 -7.83 -4.50
N ALA A 533 -25.24 -6.67 -4.67
CA ALA A 533 -24.35 -6.44 -5.82
C ALA A 533 -23.04 -7.23 -5.72
N ILE A 534 -22.53 -7.44 -4.50
CA ILE A 534 -21.36 -8.29 -4.22
C ILE A 534 -21.70 -9.74 -4.52
N ASP A 535 -22.83 -10.23 -4.03
CA ASP A 535 -23.29 -11.62 -4.21
C ASP A 535 -23.54 -11.93 -5.68
N ALA A 536 -24.21 -11.04 -6.41
CA ALA A 536 -24.42 -11.19 -7.85
C ALA A 536 -23.10 -11.26 -8.64
N TYR A 537 -22.12 -10.42 -8.30
CA TYR A 537 -20.79 -10.48 -8.91
C TYR A 537 -20.09 -11.79 -8.58
N GLN A 538 -20.19 -12.28 -7.35
CA GLN A 538 -19.59 -13.55 -6.96
C GLN A 538 -20.23 -14.73 -7.68
N GLN A 539 -21.56 -14.78 -7.77
CA GLN A 539 -22.25 -15.83 -8.53
C GLN A 539 -21.79 -15.86 -9.98
N ARG A 540 -21.66 -14.68 -10.62
CA ARG A 540 -21.12 -14.53 -11.98
C ARG A 540 -19.71 -15.09 -12.12
N VAL A 541 -18.81 -14.79 -11.17
CA VAL A 541 -17.39 -15.17 -11.28
C VAL A 541 -17.14 -16.62 -10.87
N LEU A 542 -17.91 -17.14 -9.93
CA LEU A 542 -17.78 -18.51 -9.40
C LEU A 542 -18.57 -19.55 -10.21
N ASN A 543 -19.31 -19.12 -11.24
CA ASN A 543 -20.25 -19.94 -12.02
C ASN A 543 -21.14 -20.82 -11.11
N LEU A 544 -21.63 -20.25 -10.01
CA LEU A 544 -22.55 -20.95 -9.11
C LEU A 544 -23.91 -21.03 -9.79
N ALA A 545 -24.53 -22.22 -9.83
CA ALA A 545 -25.93 -22.34 -10.27
C ALA A 545 -26.82 -21.50 -9.34
N PRO A 546 -27.93 -20.91 -9.83
CA PRO A 546 -28.90 -20.25 -8.96
C PRO A 546 -29.42 -21.31 -7.97
N HIS A 547 -29.12 -21.11 -6.68
CA HIS A 547 -29.66 -21.92 -5.60
C HIS A 547 -31.00 -21.30 -5.19
N ASP A 548 -32.02 -22.13 -4.99
CA ASP A 548 -33.29 -21.67 -4.40
C ASP A 548 -33.00 -21.01 -3.04
N ALA A 549 -33.62 -19.85 -2.81
CA ALA A 549 -33.21 -18.87 -1.80
C ALA A 549 -33.35 -19.31 -0.34
N ASP A 550 -33.82 -20.53 -0.06
CA ASP A 550 -34.12 -21.01 1.30
C ASP A 550 -33.18 -22.12 1.83
N GLU A 551 -32.24 -22.64 1.02
CA GLU A 551 -31.27 -23.68 1.48
C GLU A 551 -29.87 -23.54 0.83
N ALA A 552 -29.28 -22.34 0.86
CA ALA A 552 -27.87 -22.15 0.49
C ALA A 552 -26.96 -22.16 1.74
N PRO A 553 -25.80 -22.85 1.74
CA PRO A 553 -24.76 -22.56 2.72
C PRO A 553 -24.24 -21.12 2.49
N PRO A 554 -23.88 -20.39 3.56
CA PRO A 554 -23.53 -18.98 3.47
C PRO A 554 -22.35 -18.80 2.51
N SER A 555 -22.57 -17.97 1.49
CA SER A 555 -21.53 -17.58 0.54
C SER A 555 -20.39 -16.87 1.30
N GLN A 556 -19.14 -17.15 0.94
CA GLN A 556 -17.92 -16.62 1.60
C GLN A 556 -17.68 -15.10 1.52
N VAL A 557 -18.73 -14.30 1.34
CA VAL A 557 -18.75 -12.88 1.63
C VAL A 557 -19.77 -12.63 2.70
N THR A 558 -19.24 -12.34 3.89
CA THR A 558 -19.90 -11.55 4.92
C THR A 558 -21.28 -12.07 5.29
N ASP A 559 -21.26 -13.04 6.21
CA ASP A 559 -22.48 -13.46 6.85
C ASP A 559 -22.95 -12.41 7.86
N GLU A 560 -24.18 -11.95 7.66
CA GLU A 560 -25.08 -11.32 8.61
C GLU A 560 -26.43 -11.96 8.28
N THR A 561 -26.90 -12.85 9.16
CA THR A 561 -28.20 -13.50 9.10
C THR A 561 -29.24 -12.72 9.89
N SER A 562 -30.44 -12.77 9.32
CA SER A 562 -31.74 -12.30 9.74
C SER A 562 -32.35 -13.16 10.86
N ASP A 563 -33.25 -12.56 11.63
CA ASP A 563 -34.37 -13.27 12.25
C ASP A 563 -35.69 -12.55 11.93
N ASP A 564 -36.71 -13.37 11.69
CA ASP A 564 -38.01 -13.15 11.05
C ASP A 564 -38.93 -12.07 11.63
N LEU A 565 -39.72 -11.43 10.75
CA LEU A 565 -41.17 -11.24 10.89
C LEU A 565 -41.82 -10.92 9.51
N ALA A 566 -42.90 -11.62 9.18
CA ALA A 566 -43.55 -11.72 7.87
C ALA A 566 -44.57 -10.60 7.52
N ASP A 567 -44.76 -10.44 6.20
CA ASP A 567 -45.90 -9.92 5.40
C ASP A 567 -46.43 -8.48 5.57
N GLU A 568 -46.27 -7.65 4.52
CA GLU A 568 -47.25 -7.51 3.43
C GLU A 568 -46.71 -6.61 2.29
N VAL A 569 -46.97 -7.03 1.05
CA VAL A 569 -46.59 -6.41 -0.21
C VAL A 569 -47.52 -5.26 -0.59
N ALA A 570 -46.98 -4.11 -1.00
CA ALA A 570 -47.68 -3.21 -1.92
C ALA A 570 -46.69 -2.42 -2.81
N ASP A 571 -46.92 -2.62 -4.10
CA ASP A 571 -46.26 -2.12 -5.31
C ASP A 571 -46.22 -0.58 -5.41
N ALA A 572 -45.10 0.01 -5.86
CA ALA A 572 -45.06 1.21 -6.69
C ALA A 572 -43.63 1.72 -7.00
N ALA A 573 -43.30 1.66 -8.29
CA ALA A 573 -42.72 2.73 -9.12
C ALA A 573 -41.57 3.60 -8.57
N THR A 574 -40.43 3.54 -9.28
CA THR A 574 -39.44 4.64 -9.35
C THR A 574 -40.11 5.96 -9.73
N PRO A 575 -39.78 7.06 -9.06
CA PRO A 575 -39.07 8.12 -9.77
C PRO A 575 -38.05 8.92 -8.94
N ASP A 576 -37.08 9.43 -9.70
CA ASP A 576 -36.29 10.66 -9.55
C ASP A 576 -35.58 11.02 -8.22
N ASP A 577 -34.27 11.01 -8.37
CA ASP A 577 -33.23 11.52 -7.48
C ASP A 577 -33.26 13.06 -7.48
N THR A 578 -34.20 13.67 -6.76
CA THR A 578 -34.13 15.09 -6.33
C THR A 578 -35.19 15.41 -5.28
N SER A 579 -34.96 15.01 -4.02
CA SER A 579 -35.36 15.75 -2.81
C SER A 579 -35.16 14.93 -1.53
N ALA A 580 -33.93 14.93 -1.01
CA ALA A 580 -33.69 14.63 0.41
C ALA A 580 -33.19 15.90 1.12
N THR A 581 -34.03 16.94 1.08
CA THR A 581 -33.95 18.06 2.01
C THR A 581 -35.31 18.18 2.69
N SER A 582 -35.54 17.38 3.71
CA SER A 582 -36.30 17.72 4.93
C SER A 582 -36.50 16.46 5.78
N GLN A 583 -36.25 16.61 7.08
CA GLN A 583 -36.35 15.60 8.15
C GLN A 583 -35.13 14.70 8.43
N ALA A 584 -33.94 15.30 8.53
CA ALA A 584 -32.97 14.79 9.52
C ALA A 584 -33.28 15.50 10.84
N GLY A 585 -33.90 14.80 11.80
CA GLY A 585 -33.89 15.26 13.19
C GLY A 585 -32.45 15.58 13.59
N GLU A 586 -32.25 16.56 14.47
CA GLU A 586 -30.93 16.97 14.98
C GLU A 586 -30.22 15.79 15.64
N GLN A 587 -29.62 14.90 14.84
CA GLN A 587 -28.91 13.73 15.35
C GLN A 587 -27.70 14.25 16.12
N GLU A 588 -27.64 13.89 17.40
CA GLU A 588 -26.63 14.40 18.29
C GLU A 588 -25.24 13.98 17.79
N LEU A 589 -24.42 14.98 17.45
CA LEU A 589 -23.09 14.78 16.86
C LEU A 589 -22.01 15.06 17.90
N PHE A 590 -21.03 14.16 17.98
CA PHE A 590 -19.75 14.44 18.62
C PHE A 590 -18.75 14.85 17.55
N GLY A 591 -18.24 16.08 17.62
CA GLY A 591 -17.25 16.61 16.69
C GLY A 591 -16.05 17.18 17.43
N MET A 592 -14.84 16.75 17.07
CA MET A 592 -13.59 17.25 17.64
C MET A 592 -12.54 17.53 16.58
N VAL A 593 -11.64 18.46 16.90
CA VAL A 593 -10.37 18.67 16.18
C VAL A 593 -9.22 18.27 17.09
N LEU A 594 -8.36 17.37 16.60
CA LEU A 594 -7.10 17.02 17.23
C LEU A 594 -5.95 17.76 16.55
N MET A 595 -5.18 18.50 17.33
CA MET A 595 -3.91 19.13 16.92
C MET A 595 -2.78 18.61 17.81
N ILE A 596 -1.57 18.55 17.27
CA ILE A 596 -0.39 18.08 18.01
C ILE A 596 0.80 19.04 17.85
N LYS A 597 1.70 19.00 18.83
CA LYS A 597 3.08 19.48 18.73
C LYS A 597 4.03 18.38 19.15
N THR A 598 5.13 18.24 18.43
CA THR A 598 6.07 17.13 18.61
C THR A 598 7.39 17.66 19.13
N PHE A 599 7.95 16.98 20.14
CA PHE A 599 9.24 17.30 20.73
C PHE A 599 10.11 16.04 20.82
N VAL A 600 11.33 16.11 20.32
CA VAL A 600 12.34 15.05 20.48
C VAL A 600 13.42 15.56 21.42
N ASN A 601 13.64 14.85 22.52
CA ASN A 601 14.60 15.24 23.57
C ASN A 601 14.38 16.67 24.10
N GLY A 602 13.11 17.11 24.16
CA GLY A 602 12.71 18.45 24.62
C GLY A 602 12.78 19.55 23.56
N LYS A 603 13.28 19.27 22.35
CA LYS A 603 13.30 20.23 21.24
C LYS A 603 12.09 20.05 20.34
N GLU A 604 11.35 21.13 20.06
CA GLU A 604 10.23 21.12 19.13
C GLU A 604 10.72 20.79 17.72
N THR A 605 10.00 19.89 17.04
CA THR A 605 10.30 19.43 15.67
C THR A 605 8.99 19.28 14.90
N GLU A 606 9.05 19.28 13.57
CA GLU A 606 7.87 19.00 12.73
C GLU A 606 7.44 17.53 12.88
N ARG A 607 8.42 16.63 12.86
CA ARG A 607 8.29 15.19 13.05
C ARG A 607 9.60 14.62 13.59
N PRO A 608 9.60 13.45 14.24
CA PRO A 608 10.83 12.78 14.62
C PRO A 608 11.53 12.16 13.39
N GLU A 609 12.85 12.21 13.37
CA GLU A 609 13.69 11.56 12.37
C GLU A 609 14.85 10.88 13.09
N ASN A 610 15.27 9.69 12.64
CA ASN A 610 16.37 8.93 13.23
C ASN A 610 16.19 8.70 14.74
N LEU A 611 14.97 8.35 15.16
CA LEU A 611 14.63 8.13 16.56
C LEU A 611 15.15 6.75 17.01
N SER A 612 15.93 6.72 18.07
CA SER A 612 16.41 5.49 18.71
C SER A 612 15.69 5.22 20.04
N ALA A 613 15.88 4.02 20.59
CA ALA A 613 15.36 3.67 21.92
C ALA A 613 15.87 4.57 23.08
N LYS A 614 16.95 5.34 22.86
CA LYS A 614 17.50 6.28 23.85
C LYS A 614 16.79 7.62 23.84
N ASP A 615 16.18 7.98 22.72
CA ASP A 615 15.52 9.26 22.53
C ASP A 615 14.15 9.28 23.19
N ARG A 616 13.73 10.47 23.62
CA ARG A 616 12.40 10.72 24.17
C ARG A 616 11.60 11.57 23.19
N TRP A 617 10.65 10.93 22.51
CA TRP A 617 9.61 11.63 21.77
C TRP A 617 8.43 11.95 22.69
N THR A 618 8.07 13.23 22.77
CA THR A 618 6.90 13.77 23.49
C THR A 618 5.93 14.38 22.49
N VAL A 619 4.65 14.05 22.62
CA VAL A 619 3.56 14.64 21.83
C VAL A 619 2.68 15.46 22.77
N GLU A 620 2.65 16.77 22.58
CA GLU A 620 1.64 17.62 23.21
C GLU A 620 0.40 17.62 22.30
N TYR A 621 -0.76 17.30 22.86
CA TYR A 621 -2.01 17.26 22.10
C TYR A 621 -3.00 18.32 22.60
N GLU A 622 -3.83 18.79 21.68
CA GLU A 622 -5.02 19.58 21.95
C GLU A 622 -6.22 18.93 21.25
N LEU A 623 -7.21 18.54 22.05
CA LEU A 623 -8.50 18.04 21.61
C LEU A 623 -9.55 19.12 21.86
N SER A 624 -9.97 19.78 20.78
CA SER A 624 -10.95 20.87 20.81
C SER A 624 -12.32 20.37 20.37
N ALA A 625 -13.32 20.42 21.26
CA ALA A 625 -14.71 20.12 20.92
C ALA A 625 -15.29 21.23 20.04
N MET A 626 -15.99 20.85 18.97
CA MET A 626 -16.68 21.80 18.09
C MET A 626 -18.05 22.15 18.66
N GLN A 627 -18.51 23.39 18.47
CA GLN A 627 -19.83 23.88 18.92
C GLN A 627 -20.65 24.49 17.77
N GLY A 628 -21.98 24.54 17.96
CA GLY A 628 -22.93 25.14 17.02
C GLY A 628 -23.25 24.25 15.82
N TYR A 629 -23.63 24.86 14.70
CA TYR A 629 -24.02 24.16 13.45
C TYR A 629 -22.81 23.72 12.59
N GLN A 630 -21.64 24.32 12.81
CA GLN A 630 -20.41 24.03 12.09
C GLN A 630 -19.97 22.55 12.08
N PRO A 631 -20.10 21.77 13.18
CA PRO A 631 -19.69 20.36 13.21
C PRO A 631 -20.46 19.53 12.18
N TYR A 632 -21.77 19.76 12.01
CA TYR A 632 -22.60 19.00 11.08
C TYR A 632 -22.19 19.28 9.62
N ALA A 633 -21.95 20.55 9.27
CA ALA A 633 -21.47 20.91 7.94
C ALA A 633 -20.10 20.28 7.62
N LEU A 634 -19.18 20.24 8.59
CA LEU A 634 -17.87 19.61 8.42
C LEU A 634 -17.97 18.08 8.34
N TYR A 635 -18.87 17.47 9.10
CA TYR A 635 -19.18 16.05 9.04
C TYR A 635 -19.72 15.65 7.67
N GLN A 636 -20.72 16.37 7.16
CA GLN A 636 -21.27 16.16 5.81
C GLN A 636 -20.21 16.32 4.72
N ALA A 637 -19.30 17.30 4.88
CA ALA A 637 -18.19 17.46 3.96
C ALA A 637 -17.19 16.29 4.04
N CYS A 638 -16.98 15.70 5.22
CA CYS A 638 -16.15 14.50 5.43
C CYS A 638 -16.78 13.29 4.72
N LEU A 639 -18.08 13.05 4.91
CA LEU A 639 -18.83 12.00 4.22
C LEU A 639 -18.74 12.12 2.70
N LYS A 640 -18.97 13.32 2.14
CA LYS A 640 -18.85 13.57 0.70
C LYS A 640 -17.44 13.29 0.17
N ARG A 641 -16.39 13.61 0.93
CA ARG A 641 -15.01 13.28 0.55
C ARG A 641 -14.78 11.77 0.58
N ARG A 642 -15.23 11.09 1.65
CA ARG A 642 -15.13 9.63 1.76
C ARG A 642 -15.83 8.93 0.60
N GLN A 643 -17.08 9.30 0.32
CA GLN A 643 -17.84 8.79 -0.82
C GLN A 643 -17.08 9.03 -2.12
N LYS A 644 -16.68 10.27 -2.42
CA LYS A 644 -15.94 10.61 -3.66
C LYS A 644 -14.67 9.78 -3.85
N GLU A 645 -13.91 9.52 -2.79
CA GLU A 645 -12.67 8.76 -2.92
C GLU A 645 -12.90 7.25 -3.06
N LEU A 646 -14.01 6.71 -2.51
CA LEU A 646 -14.27 5.26 -2.47
C LEU A 646 -15.25 4.75 -3.53
N THR A 647 -16.15 5.59 -4.05
CA THR A 647 -17.08 5.21 -5.13
C THR A 647 -16.45 5.28 -6.51
N VAL A 648 -15.31 5.94 -6.67
CA VAL A 648 -14.53 5.94 -7.92
C VAL A 648 -13.79 4.61 -8.02
N ARG A 649 -14.55 3.53 -8.25
CA ARG A 649 -14.06 2.19 -8.54
C ARG A 649 -14.58 1.76 -9.91
N GLY A 650 -13.63 1.49 -10.81
CA GLY A 650 -13.92 1.03 -12.16
C GLY A 650 -14.31 2.20 -13.05
N GLU A 651 -13.51 2.42 -14.08
CA GLU A 651 -14.03 3.09 -15.26
C GLU A 651 -15.01 2.10 -15.89
N ASP A 652 -16.25 2.51 -16.13
CA ASP A 652 -17.13 1.77 -17.03
C ASP A 652 -16.40 1.61 -18.38
N ASP A 653 -16.70 0.59 -19.18
CA ASP A 653 -16.01 0.38 -20.47
C ASP A 653 -16.06 1.62 -21.39
N SER A 654 -17.00 2.54 -21.18
CA SER A 654 -17.07 3.85 -21.82
C SER A 654 -15.95 4.83 -21.45
N ASP A 655 -15.36 4.73 -20.25
CA ASP A 655 -14.27 5.59 -19.75
C ASP A 655 -12.87 5.04 -20.08
N VAL A 656 -12.74 3.71 -20.30
CA VAL A 656 -11.46 3.06 -20.64
C VAL A 656 -10.88 3.55 -21.97
N ALA A 657 -11.74 3.96 -22.92
CA ALA A 657 -11.31 4.56 -24.18
C ALA A 657 -10.53 5.88 -23.97
N GLY A 658 -10.84 6.62 -22.90
CA GLY A 658 -10.17 7.86 -22.50
C GLY A 658 -8.88 7.64 -21.70
N ASN A 659 -8.76 6.51 -20.98
CA ASN A 659 -7.63 6.26 -20.09
C ASN A 659 -6.47 5.54 -20.79
N TYR A 660 -5.45 6.31 -21.16
CA TYR A 660 -4.21 5.78 -21.76
C TYR A 660 -3.51 4.72 -20.89
N TYR A 661 -3.59 4.84 -19.56
CA TYR A 661 -2.91 3.94 -18.64
C TYR A 661 -3.54 2.53 -18.66
N ILE A 662 -4.86 2.43 -18.57
CA ILE A 662 -5.56 1.13 -18.63
C ILE A 662 -5.35 0.47 -20.00
N ARG A 663 -5.46 1.23 -21.11
CA ARG A 663 -5.17 0.70 -22.45
C ARG A 663 -3.77 0.12 -22.57
N LYS A 664 -2.77 0.79 -21.99
CA LYS A 664 -1.39 0.29 -21.97
C LYS A 664 -1.28 -1.03 -21.20
N LEU A 665 -1.97 -1.16 -20.06
CA LEU A 665 -1.98 -2.40 -19.27
C LEU A 665 -2.69 -3.54 -20.00
N ARG A 666 -3.80 -3.27 -20.69
CA ARG A 666 -4.50 -4.26 -21.53
C ARG A 666 -3.61 -4.74 -22.68
N ALA A 667 -2.92 -3.81 -23.38
CA ALA A 667 -1.96 -4.17 -24.44
C ALA A 667 -0.80 -5.05 -23.92
N MET A 668 -0.20 -4.69 -22.77
CA MET A 668 0.82 -5.55 -22.13
C MET A 668 0.28 -6.93 -21.75
N SER A 669 -1.01 -7.00 -21.37
CA SER A 669 -1.64 -8.28 -21.04
C SER A 669 -1.83 -9.14 -22.30
N GLU A 670 -2.21 -8.56 -23.42
CA GLU A 670 -2.29 -9.26 -24.72
C GLU A 670 -0.90 -9.79 -25.15
N GLU A 671 0.14 -8.94 -25.08
CA GLU A 671 1.53 -9.34 -25.34
C GLU A 671 2.00 -10.45 -24.40
N GLY A 672 1.60 -10.38 -23.12
CA GLY A 672 1.93 -11.38 -22.12
C GLY A 672 1.29 -12.75 -22.40
N ARG A 673 0.10 -12.80 -23.02
CA ARG A 673 -0.51 -14.07 -23.48
C ARG A 673 0.29 -14.71 -24.61
N GLU A 674 0.73 -13.93 -25.59
CA GLU A 674 1.57 -14.45 -26.68
C GLU A 674 2.93 -14.94 -26.16
N TYR A 675 3.55 -14.18 -25.25
CA TYR A 675 4.76 -14.61 -24.55
C TYR A 675 4.55 -15.95 -23.82
N ARG A 676 3.41 -16.14 -23.14
CA ARG A 676 3.12 -17.39 -22.43
C ARG A 676 2.95 -18.59 -23.37
N LYS A 677 2.28 -18.41 -24.52
CA LYS A 677 2.18 -19.45 -25.56
C LYS A 677 3.56 -19.88 -26.06
N GLU A 678 4.46 -18.92 -26.29
CA GLU A 678 5.85 -19.20 -26.68
C GLU A 678 6.57 -20.01 -25.58
N GLN A 679 6.46 -19.59 -24.32
CA GLN A 679 7.06 -20.32 -23.20
C GLN A 679 6.48 -21.74 -23.05
N GLU A 680 5.20 -21.96 -23.33
CA GLU A 680 4.60 -23.31 -23.31
C GLU A 680 5.09 -24.21 -24.45
N SER A 681 5.29 -23.66 -25.65
CA SER A 681 5.92 -24.40 -26.75
C SER A 681 7.31 -24.85 -26.34
N LEU A 682 8.09 -23.92 -25.78
CA LEU A 682 9.43 -24.20 -25.28
C LEU A 682 9.45 -25.26 -24.16
N ASP A 683 8.46 -25.24 -23.27
CA ASP A 683 8.33 -26.23 -22.19
C ASP A 683 8.01 -27.63 -22.74
N LYS A 684 7.21 -27.71 -23.82
CA LYS A 684 6.93 -28.97 -24.53
C LYS A 684 8.16 -29.50 -25.26
N ASP A 685 8.93 -28.62 -25.88
CA ASP A 685 10.09 -28.99 -26.70
C ASP A 685 11.31 -29.38 -25.86
N HIS A 686 11.51 -28.73 -24.71
CA HIS A 686 12.72 -28.88 -23.89
C HIS A 686 12.49 -29.54 -22.52
N GLY A 687 11.23 -29.76 -22.13
CA GLY A 687 10.87 -30.24 -20.81
C GLY A 687 10.94 -29.16 -19.72
N VAL A 688 10.41 -29.51 -18.54
CA VAL A 688 10.45 -28.67 -17.34
C VAL A 688 11.56 -29.15 -16.42
N ILE A 689 12.39 -28.22 -15.94
CA ILE A 689 13.52 -28.50 -15.04
C ILE A 689 13.29 -27.77 -13.71
N VAL A 690 13.51 -28.46 -12.58
CA VAL A 690 13.43 -27.92 -11.22
C VAL A 690 14.82 -27.91 -10.60
N LEU A 691 15.18 -26.82 -9.91
CA LEU A 691 16.52 -26.58 -9.37
C LEU A 691 16.99 -27.70 -8.41
N ASN A 692 16.06 -28.37 -7.73
CA ASN A 692 16.33 -29.33 -6.67
C ASN A 692 15.85 -30.76 -6.96
N ASP A 693 16.08 -31.31 -8.16
CA ASP A 693 16.21 -32.78 -8.31
C ASP A 693 17.44 -33.36 -7.56
N VAL A 694 17.92 -32.66 -6.54
CA VAL A 694 18.87 -33.10 -5.53
C VAL A 694 18.12 -33.08 -4.20
N LYS A 695 17.79 -34.28 -3.68
CA LYS A 695 17.42 -34.48 -2.28
C LYS A 695 18.51 -33.84 -1.41
N LEU A 696 18.13 -32.88 -0.56
CA LEU A 696 18.92 -32.55 0.63
C LEU A 696 18.65 -33.60 1.71
#